data_AF-A0A2N6Q5U1-F1
#
_entry.id   AF-A0A2N6Q5U1-F1
#
_cell.length_a   1.000
_cell.length_b   1.000
_cell.length_c   1.000
_cell.angle_alpha   90.00
_cell.angle_beta   90.00
_cell.angle_gamma   90.00
#
_symmetry.space_group_name_H-M   'P 1'
#
loop_
_entity.id
_entity.type
_entity.pdbx_description
1 polymer ?
#
loop_
_entity_poly.entity_id
_entity_poly.type
_entity_poly.pdbx_seq_one_letter_code
_entity_poly.pdbx_strand_id
1 'polypeptide(L)'
;MNEKTNQSSISDLNKEKHSTSGTAILKANDLSLEDFVEEQLKQWNDAQQRFNELQQVETKDVEVGSLHMKVQYNPARMVSTGAKIDKKALAARPCFLCEKNRPAVQMKQVIDDKFELLINPFPILPQHFTIPLRQHQPQQIRKNYTEQHRLLSIFPDLMFFYNGPKCGASAPDHMHFQGGSANVLPLMLNWEMLAQSLKPLTVLNTEESLSFISGYPCPAFVIQSRSEAADEKLFLQLYNALPLHDDDTEPMLNIVSWRREDNFISVIFPRKKHRPACYFAQGDQQMLISPGALDMSGLLITPRLQDFEKISGQQIEEVLREMTLSQDEIKQVIAKLTSTTNPKNSTLKCIVNQREPKVSVGIVGAETILFSLNQNFLAKGEVVNGEQEVQLVDGAIKWKDNYYRELTFVPQSHEGTFSLNDVTIGVNFHWERKETQTFYGTLRLVMEGGKIFAINDISVERYLESVISSEMKATSSLELLKAHAVISRSWLLAQIEKRQHLEEATTGFFSFIKKEDEVIRWYDREDHTLFDVCADDHCQRYQGITTVPNQYVSEAIKQTKGQVLMYENEICDARFSKCCGGISEEYPYCWENISKPYLRAVRDMPNKVQAQLDILPDLTNEENAEKWIRTTPEAFCHTSDQKVLAQVLNDYDQETTDFYRWKVTYSQAKLKSLIEEKTKKTFGDILDLIALERGKSGRISRLKIVGSLLTFTIGKELEIRRTLSDSHLYSSAFVVDKKDVINGIPQQFVLTGAGWGHGVGLCQIGAAVMGEEGYTYDEILAHYYRDAMLQKLYE
;
A
#
# COMPACT_ATOMS: atom_id res chain seq x y z
N MET A 1 -6.52 22.76 -78.12
CA MET A 1 -6.77 24.11 -77.58
C MET A 1 -6.01 24.21 -76.27
N ASN A 2 -5.09 25.17 -76.19
CA ASN A 2 -4.11 25.41 -75.12
C ASN A 2 -4.77 25.46 -73.71
N GLU A 3 -4.12 25.16 -72.59
CA GLU A 3 -2.90 25.79 -72.04
C GLU A 3 -2.26 24.98 -70.88
N LYS A 4 -0.93 25.10 -70.76
CA LYS A 4 -0.07 25.19 -69.54
C LYS A 4 0.00 23.96 -68.60
N THR A 5 1.15 23.53 -68.04
CA THR A 5 2.29 24.31 -67.51
C THR A 5 3.54 23.43 -67.35
N ASN A 6 4.71 24.03 -67.59
CA ASN A 6 6.08 23.52 -67.34
C ASN A 6 6.42 23.47 -65.84
N GLN A 7 7.25 22.50 -65.42
CA GLN A 7 8.51 22.81 -64.72
C GLN A 7 9.47 21.61 -64.67
N SER A 8 10.71 21.87 -65.08
CA SER A 8 11.85 20.96 -65.13
C SER A 8 12.84 21.24 -63.99
N SER A 9 13.50 20.16 -63.55
CA SER A 9 14.79 20.02 -62.87
C SER A 9 15.78 21.19 -62.87
N ILE A 10 16.57 21.32 -61.79
CA ILE A 10 18.06 21.35 -61.78
C ILE A 10 18.57 21.21 -60.34
N SER A 11 19.71 20.53 -60.23
CA SER A 11 20.49 20.17 -59.04
C SER A 11 21.45 21.28 -58.56
N ASP A 12 21.99 21.04 -57.36
CA ASP A 12 23.26 21.51 -56.78
C ASP A 12 23.37 22.95 -56.24
N LEU A 13 23.55 23.07 -54.91
CA LEU A 13 24.74 23.64 -54.25
C LEU A 13 24.44 23.95 -52.76
N ASN A 14 25.07 23.20 -51.84
CA ASN A 14 26.04 23.73 -50.87
C ASN A 14 26.46 22.68 -49.84
N LYS A 15 27.75 22.30 -49.93
CA LYS A 15 28.54 21.71 -48.84
C LYS A 15 29.09 22.85 -47.99
N GLU A 16 29.00 22.76 -46.68
CA GLU A 16 30.05 23.25 -45.80
C GLU A 16 30.11 22.44 -44.49
N LYS A 17 31.35 22.18 -44.07
CA LYS A 17 31.76 21.29 -42.97
C LYS A 17 31.83 22.08 -41.66
N HIS A 18 31.52 21.42 -40.53
CA HIS A 18 32.42 21.44 -39.37
C HIS A 18 32.30 20.16 -38.54
N SER A 19 33.46 19.53 -38.35
CA SER A 19 33.73 18.36 -37.52
C SER A 19 33.88 18.73 -36.05
N THR A 20 33.55 17.81 -35.12
CA THR A 20 34.54 17.23 -34.17
C THR A 20 33.96 16.08 -33.33
N SER A 21 34.55 14.90 -33.53
CA SER A 21 34.97 13.85 -32.56
C SER A 21 34.02 13.19 -31.55
N GLY A 22 33.91 11.85 -31.68
CA GLY A 22 33.82 10.85 -30.60
C GLY A 22 32.40 10.51 -30.14
N THR A 23 31.83 9.31 -30.28
CA THR A 23 32.38 7.96 -30.41
C THR A 23 31.30 7.11 -31.09
N ALA A 24 31.64 6.40 -32.16
CA ALA A 24 30.71 5.59 -32.92
C ALA A 24 30.34 4.30 -32.19
N ILE A 25 29.05 4.10 -31.95
CA ILE A 25 28.43 2.77 -31.85
C ILE A 25 27.47 2.68 -33.05
N LEU A 26 27.84 1.84 -34.02
CA LEU A 26 27.08 1.58 -35.24
C LEU A 26 25.73 0.92 -34.87
N LYS A 27 24.61 1.52 -35.30
CA LYS A 27 23.25 1.00 -35.16
C LYS A 27 22.93 -0.05 -36.24
N ALA A 28 22.02 -0.96 -35.90
CA ALA A 28 21.59 -2.13 -36.65
C ALA A 28 20.88 -1.82 -37.98
N ASN A 29 20.90 -2.81 -38.88
CA ASN A 29 20.29 -2.87 -40.22
C ASN A 29 18.90 -2.18 -40.37
N ASP A 30 18.83 -1.16 -41.23
CA ASP A 30 17.65 -0.39 -41.62
C ASP A 30 16.82 -1.08 -42.72
N LEU A 31 15.99 -2.07 -42.38
CA LEU A 31 14.85 -2.48 -43.24
C LEU A 31 13.56 -2.00 -42.59
N SER A 32 12.63 -1.49 -43.40
CA SER A 32 11.26 -1.29 -42.92
C SER A 32 10.64 -2.63 -42.51
N LEU A 33 9.60 -2.63 -41.66
CA LEU A 33 8.90 -3.87 -41.29
C LEU A 33 8.36 -4.62 -42.52
N GLU A 34 7.91 -3.88 -43.53
CA GLU A 34 7.41 -4.42 -44.79
C GLU A 34 8.54 -5.10 -45.57
N ASP A 35 9.68 -4.44 -45.74
CA ASP A 35 10.85 -5.02 -46.41
C ASP A 35 11.38 -6.25 -45.65
N PHE A 36 11.37 -6.22 -44.31
CA PHE A 36 11.77 -7.34 -43.48
C PHE A 36 10.88 -8.57 -43.73
N VAL A 37 9.56 -8.37 -43.79
CA VAL A 37 8.60 -9.45 -44.08
C VAL A 37 8.80 -9.96 -45.51
N GLU A 38 8.87 -9.08 -46.51
CA GLU A 38 9.05 -9.48 -47.89
C GLU A 38 10.34 -10.28 -48.10
N GLU A 39 11.45 -9.81 -47.54
CA GLU A 39 12.74 -10.46 -47.68
C GLU A 39 12.75 -11.82 -46.98
N GLN A 40 12.17 -11.91 -45.79
CA GLN A 40 12.04 -13.16 -45.08
C GLN A 40 11.18 -14.19 -45.86
N LEU A 41 10.07 -13.77 -46.47
CA LEU A 41 9.21 -14.66 -47.24
C LEU A 41 9.84 -15.07 -48.57
N LYS A 42 10.75 -14.27 -49.15
CA LYS A 42 11.57 -14.70 -50.31
C LYS A 42 12.55 -15.82 -49.95
N GLN A 43 13.07 -15.82 -48.71
CA GLN A 43 14.09 -16.77 -48.26
C GLN A 43 13.53 -18.03 -47.61
N TRP A 44 12.30 -17.98 -47.06
CA TRP A 44 11.69 -19.09 -46.32
C TRP A 44 10.39 -19.59 -46.95
N ASN A 45 10.53 -20.54 -47.89
CA ASN A 45 9.43 -21.12 -48.67
C ASN A 45 8.25 -21.62 -47.82
N ASP A 46 8.52 -22.37 -46.73
CA ASP A 46 7.45 -22.89 -45.87
C ASP A 46 6.61 -21.78 -45.22
N ALA A 47 7.25 -20.69 -44.79
CA ALA A 47 6.56 -19.54 -44.24
C ALA A 47 5.77 -18.84 -45.35
N GLN A 48 6.37 -18.59 -46.51
CA GLN A 48 5.72 -18.00 -47.67
C GLN A 48 4.45 -18.76 -48.07
N GLN A 49 4.54 -20.09 -48.17
CA GLN A 49 3.40 -20.93 -48.50
C GLN A 49 2.24 -20.72 -47.50
N ARG A 50 2.52 -20.69 -46.20
CA ARG A 50 1.48 -20.50 -45.18
C ARG A 50 0.88 -19.09 -45.17
N PHE A 51 1.66 -18.06 -45.50
CA PHE A 51 1.14 -16.71 -45.72
C PHE A 51 0.25 -16.65 -46.98
N ASN A 52 0.60 -17.34 -48.05
CA ASN A 52 -0.24 -17.46 -49.25
C ASN A 52 -1.53 -18.23 -48.97
N GLU A 53 -1.45 -19.35 -48.23
CA GLU A 53 -2.61 -20.12 -47.78
C GLU A 53 -3.53 -19.27 -46.90
N LEU A 54 -2.96 -18.43 -46.02
CA LEU A 54 -3.74 -17.51 -45.19
C LEU A 54 -4.57 -16.53 -46.02
N GLN A 55 -4.09 -16.08 -47.19
CA GLN A 55 -4.88 -15.19 -48.07
C GLN A 55 -6.11 -15.88 -48.67
N GLN A 56 -6.15 -17.22 -48.67
CA GLN A 56 -7.22 -18.03 -49.26
C GLN A 56 -8.14 -18.67 -48.20
N VAL A 57 -7.94 -18.39 -46.91
CA VAL A 57 -8.77 -18.96 -45.85
C VAL A 57 -10.20 -18.46 -45.92
N GLU A 58 -11.14 -19.35 -45.66
CA GLU A 58 -12.54 -19.00 -45.55
C GLU A 58 -12.80 -18.27 -44.23
N THR A 59 -13.58 -17.18 -44.30
CA THR A 59 -14.07 -16.47 -43.11
C THR A 59 -15.57 -16.28 -43.20
N LYS A 60 -16.25 -16.32 -42.05
CA LYS A 60 -17.66 -15.96 -41.93
C LYS A 60 -17.85 -15.03 -40.74
N ASP A 61 -18.76 -14.08 -40.88
CA ASP A 61 -19.20 -13.24 -39.77
C ASP A 61 -20.39 -13.92 -39.06
N VAL A 62 -20.34 -13.93 -37.74
CA VAL A 62 -21.32 -14.58 -36.87
C VAL A 62 -21.78 -13.59 -35.83
N GLU A 63 -23.09 -13.43 -35.67
CA GLU A 63 -23.68 -12.58 -34.64
C GLU A 63 -23.55 -13.25 -33.27
N VAL A 64 -22.96 -12.55 -32.30
CA VAL A 64 -22.72 -13.00 -30.92
C VAL A 64 -23.20 -11.90 -29.98
N GLY A 65 -24.40 -12.10 -29.43
CA GLY A 65 -25.10 -11.04 -28.69
C GLY A 65 -25.39 -9.84 -29.60
N SER A 66 -24.85 -8.67 -29.28
CA SER A 66 -24.99 -7.44 -30.07
C SER A 66 -23.77 -7.11 -30.94
N LEU A 67 -22.80 -8.04 -31.06
CA LEU A 67 -21.58 -7.85 -31.84
C LEU A 67 -21.47 -8.88 -32.96
N HIS A 68 -20.70 -8.55 -34.01
CA HIS A 68 -20.28 -9.52 -35.01
C HIS A 68 -18.87 -10.01 -34.69
N MET A 69 -18.69 -11.33 -34.58
CA MET A 69 -17.40 -12.00 -34.50
C MET A 69 -17.05 -12.62 -35.86
N LYS A 70 -15.76 -12.71 -36.15
CA LYS A 70 -15.25 -13.34 -37.37
C LYS A 70 -14.72 -14.72 -37.03
N VAL A 71 -15.20 -15.74 -37.74
CA VAL A 71 -14.67 -17.10 -37.65
C VAL A 71 -13.77 -17.32 -38.87
N GLN A 72 -12.55 -17.81 -38.66
CA GLN A 72 -11.58 -18.12 -39.72
C GLN A 72 -11.29 -19.62 -39.73
N TYR A 73 -11.50 -20.27 -40.88
CA TYR A 73 -11.07 -21.65 -41.10
C TYR A 73 -9.58 -21.69 -41.48
N ASN A 74 -8.73 -22.13 -40.56
CA ASN A 74 -7.28 -22.14 -40.77
C ASN A 74 -6.65 -23.50 -40.39
N PRO A 75 -6.53 -24.45 -41.34
CA PRO A 75 -5.94 -25.77 -41.11
C PRO A 75 -4.51 -25.75 -40.58
N ALA A 76 -3.71 -24.74 -40.93
CA ALA A 76 -2.32 -24.63 -40.50
C ALA A 76 -2.19 -24.52 -38.97
N ARG A 77 -3.29 -24.17 -38.27
CA ARG A 77 -3.33 -24.06 -36.81
C ARG A 77 -3.54 -25.39 -36.08
N MET A 78 -3.80 -26.49 -36.79
CA MET A 78 -4.03 -27.81 -36.20
C MET A 78 -2.95 -28.23 -35.18
N VAL A 79 -1.67 -28.04 -35.53
CA VAL A 79 -0.54 -28.43 -34.66
C VAL A 79 -0.55 -27.62 -33.36
N SER A 80 -0.74 -26.30 -33.46
CA SER A 80 -0.75 -25.42 -32.29
C SER A 80 -1.98 -25.63 -31.40
N THR A 81 -3.16 -25.84 -32.01
CA THR A 81 -4.40 -26.08 -31.30
C THR A 81 -4.40 -27.46 -30.63
N GLY A 82 -3.72 -28.44 -31.23
CA GLY A 82 -3.56 -29.82 -30.72
C GLY A 82 -2.44 -30.01 -29.69
N ALA A 83 -1.55 -29.04 -29.52
CA ALA A 83 -0.32 -29.23 -28.74
C ALA A 83 -0.59 -29.55 -27.26
N LYS A 84 0.17 -30.49 -26.69
CA LYS A 84 0.16 -30.76 -25.24
C LYS A 84 1.11 -29.80 -24.53
N ILE A 85 0.66 -29.23 -23.42
CA ILE A 85 1.41 -28.24 -22.64
C ILE A 85 1.81 -28.75 -21.24
N ASP A 86 1.67 -30.05 -20.98
CA ASP A 86 2.11 -30.63 -19.72
C ASP A 86 3.65 -30.62 -19.59
N LYS A 87 4.16 -30.56 -18.36
CA LYS A 87 5.59 -30.43 -18.07
C LYS A 87 6.44 -31.50 -18.77
N LYS A 88 5.93 -32.73 -18.90
CA LYS A 88 6.64 -33.83 -19.55
C LYS A 88 6.73 -33.62 -21.07
N ALA A 89 5.65 -33.19 -21.71
CA ALA A 89 5.65 -32.84 -23.13
C ALA A 89 6.55 -31.64 -23.44
N LEU A 90 6.57 -30.61 -22.57
CA LEU A 90 7.44 -29.43 -22.75
C LEU A 90 8.92 -29.77 -22.57
N ALA A 91 9.29 -30.55 -21.55
CA ALA A 91 10.67 -30.96 -21.32
C ALA A 91 11.23 -31.87 -22.44
N ALA A 92 10.36 -32.56 -23.18
CA ALA A 92 10.74 -33.48 -24.24
C ALA A 92 11.06 -32.81 -25.59
N ARG A 93 10.80 -31.51 -25.75
CA ARG A 93 11.06 -30.78 -27.00
C ARG A 93 12.05 -29.63 -26.80
N PRO A 94 13.00 -29.40 -27.73
CA PRO A 94 13.78 -28.16 -27.74
C PRO A 94 12.84 -26.95 -27.92
N CYS A 95 13.03 -25.90 -27.12
CA CYS A 95 12.24 -24.69 -27.24
C CYS A 95 12.51 -24.00 -28.58
N PHE A 96 11.50 -23.95 -29.46
CA PHE A 96 11.59 -23.40 -30.82
C PHE A 96 11.72 -21.87 -30.85
N LEU A 97 11.59 -21.19 -29.70
CA LEU A 97 11.87 -19.77 -29.57
C LEU A 97 13.30 -19.48 -29.14
N CYS A 98 14.11 -20.46 -28.75
CA CYS A 98 15.54 -20.22 -28.53
C CYS A 98 16.29 -20.12 -29.86
N GLU A 99 17.14 -19.11 -30.02
CA GLU A 99 17.91 -18.86 -31.25
C GLU A 99 18.57 -20.12 -31.83
N LYS A 100 19.25 -20.90 -30.98
CA LYS A 100 19.93 -22.15 -31.37
C LYS A 100 19.03 -23.25 -31.95
N ASN A 101 17.72 -23.17 -31.72
CA ASN A 101 16.73 -24.16 -32.14
C ASN A 101 15.82 -23.64 -33.27
N ARG A 102 15.97 -22.38 -33.69
CA ARG A 102 15.20 -21.80 -34.78
C ARG A 102 15.73 -22.28 -36.14
N PRO A 103 14.91 -22.31 -37.19
CA PRO A 103 15.39 -22.51 -38.55
C PRO A 103 16.45 -21.46 -38.90
N ALA A 104 17.59 -21.88 -39.47
CA ALA A 104 18.67 -20.95 -39.83
C ALA A 104 18.25 -19.89 -40.86
N VAL A 105 17.19 -20.17 -41.64
CA VAL A 105 16.58 -19.25 -42.61
C VAL A 105 15.68 -18.19 -41.97
N GLN A 106 15.34 -18.33 -40.68
CA GLN A 106 14.53 -17.35 -39.96
C GLN A 106 15.40 -16.14 -39.59
N MET A 107 15.21 -15.07 -40.34
CA MET A 107 15.71 -13.72 -40.06
C MET A 107 15.13 -13.20 -38.75
N LYS A 108 15.86 -12.26 -38.16
CA LYS A 108 15.49 -11.56 -36.94
C LYS A 108 15.80 -10.08 -37.06
N GLN A 109 14.94 -9.25 -36.50
CA GLN A 109 15.23 -7.84 -36.26
C GLN A 109 15.42 -7.64 -34.77
N VAL A 110 16.60 -7.18 -34.36
CA VAL A 110 16.89 -6.93 -32.94
C VAL A 110 16.18 -5.63 -32.54
N ILE A 111 15.28 -5.71 -31.57
CA ILE A 111 14.61 -4.52 -31.02
C ILE A 111 15.58 -3.86 -30.02
N ASP A 112 16.13 -4.66 -29.11
CA ASP A 112 17.11 -4.24 -28.11
C ASP A 112 17.91 -5.43 -27.53
N ASP A 113 18.51 -5.24 -26.36
CA ASP A 113 19.24 -6.28 -25.64
C ASP A 113 18.34 -7.42 -25.14
N LYS A 114 17.05 -7.17 -24.94
CA LYS A 114 16.07 -8.13 -24.41
C LYS A 114 15.29 -8.85 -25.49
N PHE A 115 14.79 -8.15 -26.52
CA PHE A 115 13.82 -8.68 -27.46
C PHE A 115 14.31 -8.63 -28.91
N GLU A 116 13.79 -9.57 -29.68
CA GLU A 116 13.93 -9.63 -31.13
C GLU A 116 12.56 -9.85 -31.77
N LEU A 117 12.38 -9.36 -32.99
CA LEU A 117 11.18 -9.51 -33.79
C LEU A 117 11.44 -10.55 -34.88
N LEU A 118 10.52 -11.51 -34.98
CA LEU A 118 10.53 -12.60 -35.95
C LEU A 118 9.18 -12.62 -36.67
N ILE A 119 9.15 -13.04 -37.93
CA ILE A 119 7.88 -13.44 -38.52
C ILE A 119 7.33 -14.66 -37.78
N ASN A 120 6.01 -14.73 -37.62
CA ASN A 120 5.34 -15.93 -37.13
C ASN A 120 5.10 -16.88 -38.30
N PRO A 121 5.76 -18.06 -38.36
CA PRO A 121 5.63 -18.98 -39.49
C PRO A 121 4.29 -19.73 -39.53
N PHE A 122 3.38 -19.48 -38.59
CA PHE A 122 2.01 -20.01 -38.59
C PHE A 122 1.02 -18.84 -38.47
N PRO A 123 0.89 -18.02 -39.53
CA PRO A 123 0.18 -16.75 -39.47
C PRO A 123 -1.34 -16.95 -39.34
N ILE A 124 -1.96 -15.95 -38.73
CA ILE A 124 -3.42 -15.79 -38.54
C ILE A 124 -3.85 -14.43 -39.07
N LEU A 125 -2.95 -13.46 -38.97
CA LEU A 125 -3.07 -12.08 -39.38
C LEU A 125 -2.24 -11.84 -40.66
N PRO A 126 -2.61 -10.87 -41.51
CA PRO A 126 -1.87 -10.56 -42.74
C PRO A 126 -0.39 -10.29 -42.51
N GLN A 127 -0.07 -9.53 -41.46
CA GLN A 127 1.25 -9.50 -40.85
C GLN A 127 1.14 -10.15 -39.48
N HIS A 128 2.01 -11.10 -39.17
CA HIS A 128 2.02 -11.79 -37.88
C HIS A 128 3.47 -12.00 -37.43
N PHE A 129 3.79 -11.53 -36.23
CA PHE A 129 5.10 -11.54 -35.62
C PHE A 129 5.11 -12.31 -34.30
N THR A 130 6.27 -12.88 -33.98
CA THR A 130 6.61 -13.40 -32.65
C THR A 130 7.78 -12.58 -32.11
N ILE A 131 7.64 -12.08 -30.88
CA ILE A 131 8.62 -11.20 -30.23
C ILE A 131 9.14 -11.89 -28.97
N PRO A 132 10.05 -12.88 -29.10
CA PRO A 132 10.59 -13.60 -27.95
C PRO A 132 11.63 -12.78 -27.20
N LEU A 133 11.69 -13.00 -25.90
CA LEU A 133 12.83 -12.62 -25.09
C LEU A 133 14.07 -13.40 -25.58
N ARG A 134 15.23 -12.76 -25.69
CA ARG A 134 16.47 -13.42 -26.15
C ARG A 134 16.96 -14.45 -25.14
N GLN A 135 16.73 -14.20 -23.85
CA GLN A 135 16.98 -15.16 -22.78
C GLN A 135 15.79 -16.11 -22.64
N HIS A 136 16.07 -17.41 -22.50
CA HIS A 136 15.05 -18.40 -22.17
C HIS A 136 14.58 -18.20 -20.73
N GLN A 137 13.38 -17.66 -20.56
CA GLN A 137 12.70 -17.48 -19.27
C GLN A 137 11.24 -17.90 -19.40
N PRO A 138 10.59 -18.44 -18.37
CA PRO A 138 9.17 -18.82 -18.43
C PRO A 138 8.25 -17.67 -18.87
N GLN A 139 7.17 -18.00 -19.58
CA GLN A 139 6.14 -17.05 -20.02
C GLN A 139 5.47 -16.40 -18.79
N GLN A 140 5.73 -15.11 -18.55
CA GLN A 140 5.19 -14.36 -17.40
C GLN A 140 5.04 -12.87 -17.73
N ILE A 141 3.83 -12.33 -17.56
CA ILE A 141 3.52 -10.95 -17.96
C ILE A 141 3.93 -9.91 -16.92
N ARG A 142 3.90 -10.24 -15.61
CA ARG A 142 3.97 -9.24 -14.53
C ARG A 142 5.12 -8.24 -14.68
N LYS A 143 6.33 -8.74 -14.99
CA LYS A 143 7.55 -7.93 -15.12
C LYS A 143 7.78 -7.39 -16.54
N ASN A 144 6.95 -7.79 -17.50
CA ASN A 144 7.14 -7.52 -18.92
C ASN A 144 5.96 -6.73 -19.54
N TYR A 145 4.90 -6.43 -18.77
CA TYR A 145 3.70 -5.79 -19.31
C TYR A 145 3.99 -4.48 -20.05
N THR A 146 4.82 -3.62 -19.46
CA THR A 146 5.18 -2.31 -20.05
C THR A 146 5.96 -2.43 -21.36
N GLU A 147 6.52 -3.59 -21.67
CA GLU A 147 7.16 -3.81 -22.97
C GLU A 147 6.13 -3.73 -24.11
N GLN A 148 4.84 -4.00 -23.88
CA GLN A 148 3.79 -3.76 -24.90
C GLN A 148 3.62 -2.27 -25.21
N HIS A 149 3.64 -1.42 -24.18
CA HIS A 149 3.59 0.04 -24.33
C HIS A 149 4.77 0.55 -25.16
N ARG A 150 5.97 0.05 -24.85
CA ARG A 150 7.19 0.36 -25.59
C ARG A 150 7.15 -0.15 -27.03
N LEU A 151 6.69 -1.38 -27.25
CA LEU A 151 6.52 -1.96 -28.59
C LEU A 151 5.55 -1.13 -29.44
N LEU A 152 4.44 -0.66 -28.87
CA LEU A 152 3.49 0.25 -29.53
C LEU A 152 4.05 1.66 -29.76
N SER A 153 5.07 2.06 -29.00
CA SER A 153 5.80 3.31 -29.25
C SER A 153 6.76 3.17 -30.42
N ILE A 154 7.35 1.99 -30.60
CA ILE A 154 8.28 1.68 -31.71
C ILE A 154 7.51 1.36 -33.00
N PHE A 155 6.40 0.63 -32.89
CA PHE A 155 5.58 0.12 -34.00
C PHE A 155 4.12 0.54 -33.81
N PRO A 156 3.78 1.82 -34.00
CA PRO A 156 2.46 2.36 -33.68
C PRO A 156 1.31 1.81 -34.55
N ASP A 157 1.63 1.30 -35.74
CA ASP A 157 0.64 0.76 -36.68
C ASP A 157 0.33 -0.74 -36.45
N LEU A 158 1.00 -1.36 -35.48
CA LEU A 158 0.78 -2.75 -35.11
C LEU A 158 -0.09 -2.87 -33.85
N MET A 159 -0.69 -4.03 -33.69
CA MET A 159 -1.20 -4.50 -32.40
C MET A 159 -0.26 -5.54 -31.81
N PHE A 160 -0.15 -5.56 -30.49
CA PHE A 160 0.58 -6.58 -29.75
C PHE A 160 -0.37 -7.34 -28.83
N PHE A 161 -0.08 -8.61 -28.59
CA PHE A 161 -0.89 -9.43 -27.72
C PHE A 161 -0.06 -10.46 -26.96
N TYR A 162 -0.62 -10.83 -25.82
CA TYR A 162 -0.02 -11.79 -24.89
C TYR A 162 -1.02 -12.90 -24.56
N ASN A 163 -0.52 -14.12 -24.58
CA ASN A 163 -1.22 -15.30 -24.09
C ASN A 163 -0.48 -15.82 -22.87
N GLY A 164 -1.15 -15.93 -21.72
CA GLY A 164 -0.56 -16.57 -20.55
C GLY A 164 -0.19 -18.04 -20.79
N PRO A 165 0.66 -18.65 -19.94
CA PRO A 165 1.16 -20.01 -20.08
C PRO A 165 0.08 -21.05 -20.37
N LYS A 166 -1.04 -20.94 -19.65
CA LYS A 166 -2.21 -21.81 -19.79
C LYS A 166 -3.36 -21.13 -20.56
N CYS A 167 -3.09 -20.08 -21.32
CA CYS A 167 -4.09 -19.28 -22.03
C CYS A 167 -3.82 -19.17 -23.54
N GLY A 168 -3.18 -20.18 -24.14
CA GLY A 168 -2.91 -20.23 -25.59
C GLY A 168 -1.50 -19.81 -26.01
N ALA A 169 -0.55 -19.70 -25.07
CA ALA A 169 0.85 -19.50 -25.40
C ALA A 169 1.41 -20.65 -26.26
N SER A 170 2.16 -20.32 -27.32
CA SER A 170 2.79 -21.33 -28.18
C SER A 170 4.02 -22.00 -27.53
N ALA A 171 4.69 -21.25 -26.66
CA ALA A 171 5.79 -21.70 -25.80
C ALA A 171 5.58 -21.19 -24.36
N PRO A 172 4.86 -21.93 -23.51
CA PRO A 172 4.67 -21.56 -22.10
C PRO A 172 5.98 -21.47 -21.29
N ASP A 173 7.03 -22.10 -21.78
CA ASP A 173 8.38 -22.15 -21.21
C ASP A 173 9.27 -20.97 -21.62
N HIS A 174 8.84 -20.13 -22.59
CA HIS A 174 9.66 -19.03 -23.11
C HIS A 174 8.84 -17.74 -23.27
N MET A 175 9.23 -16.68 -22.56
CA MET A 175 8.61 -15.37 -22.60
C MET A 175 8.58 -14.77 -24.01
N HIS A 176 7.39 -14.50 -24.54
CA HIS A 176 7.21 -13.85 -25.83
C HIS A 176 5.88 -13.10 -25.93
N PHE A 177 5.90 -12.03 -26.71
CA PHE A 177 4.70 -11.41 -27.26
C PHE A 177 4.46 -11.93 -28.67
N GLN A 178 3.25 -11.70 -29.17
CA GLN A 178 2.95 -11.78 -30.59
C GLN A 178 2.39 -10.43 -31.03
N GLY A 179 2.46 -10.14 -32.32
CA GLY A 179 1.95 -8.88 -32.86
C GLY A 179 1.56 -9.03 -34.32
N GLY A 180 0.89 -8.02 -34.87
CA GLY A 180 0.47 -8.07 -36.26
C GLY A 180 -0.36 -6.87 -36.66
N SER A 181 -0.99 -6.96 -37.83
CA SER A 181 -1.81 -5.90 -38.40
C SER A 181 -2.87 -5.41 -37.40
N ALA A 182 -2.87 -4.11 -37.09
CA ALA A 182 -3.93 -3.49 -36.30
C ALA A 182 -5.25 -3.42 -37.10
N ASN A 183 -6.36 -3.13 -36.41
CA ASN A 183 -7.68 -2.87 -37.01
C ASN A 183 -8.31 -4.04 -37.80
N VAL A 184 -7.87 -5.27 -37.58
CA VAL A 184 -8.48 -6.48 -38.19
C VAL A 184 -9.36 -7.27 -37.23
N LEU A 185 -9.31 -6.94 -35.92
CA LEU A 185 -10.06 -7.63 -34.88
C LEU A 185 -11.42 -6.96 -34.66
N PRO A 186 -12.52 -7.72 -34.55
CA PRO A 186 -13.83 -7.14 -34.26
C PRO A 186 -13.88 -6.28 -33.00
N LEU A 187 -13.09 -6.59 -31.97
CA LEU A 187 -12.91 -5.74 -30.78
C LEU A 187 -12.44 -4.31 -31.16
N MET A 188 -11.47 -4.19 -32.06
CA MET A 188 -10.92 -2.91 -32.50
C MET A 188 -11.87 -2.19 -33.46
N LEU A 189 -12.49 -2.93 -34.38
CA LEU A 189 -13.45 -2.38 -35.35
C LEU A 189 -14.69 -1.79 -34.65
N ASN A 190 -15.10 -2.36 -33.51
CA ASN A 190 -16.24 -1.89 -32.72
C ASN A 190 -15.81 -1.02 -31.53
N TRP A 191 -14.55 -0.57 -31.48
CA TRP A 191 -14.00 0.09 -30.31
C TRP A 191 -14.76 1.36 -29.91
N GLU A 192 -15.22 2.18 -30.86
CA GLU A 192 -15.96 3.40 -30.53
C GLU A 192 -17.25 3.12 -29.76
N MET A 193 -17.99 2.08 -30.15
CA MET A 193 -19.20 1.66 -29.46
C MET A 193 -18.86 1.06 -28.09
N LEU A 194 -17.82 0.23 -28.01
CA LEU A 194 -17.41 -0.40 -26.75
C LEU A 194 -16.89 0.62 -25.75
N ALA A 195 -16.14 1.62 -26.20
CA ALA A 195 -15.61 2.72 -25.40
C ALA A 195 -16.73 3.52 -24.70
N GLN A 196 -17.87 3.69 -25.35
CA GLN A 196 -19.05 4.34 -24.76
C GLN A 196 -19.71 3.51 -23.65
N SER A 197 -19.47 2.20 -23.63
CA SER A 197 -20.03 1.26 -22.64
C SER A 197 -19.09 0.98 -21.46
N LEU A 198 -17.95 1.67 -21.40
CA LEU A 198 -16.96 1.48 -20.34
C LEU A 198 -17.50 1.94 -18.99
N LYS A 199 -17.38 1.07 -17.99
CA LYS A 199 -17.65 1.39 -16.60
C LYS A 199 -16.33 1.66 -15.90
N PRO A 200 -16.01 2.93 -15.58
CA PRO A 200 -14.75 3.25 -14.93
C PRO A 200 -14.68 2.58 -13.55
N LEU A 201 -13.52 1.99 -13.25
CA LEU A 201 -13.22 1.38 -11.95
C LEU A 201 -12.14 2.18 -11.22
N THR A 202 -11.13 2.65 -11.94
CA THR A 202 -10.08 3.52 -11.43
C THR A 202 -9.75 4.55 -12.48
N VAL A 203 -9.73 5.82 -12.09
CA VAL A 203 -9.45 6.95 -12.97
C VAL A 203 -8.25 7.68 -12.41
N LEU A 204 -7.14 7.73 -13.15
CA LEU A 204 -5.96 8.50 -12.76
C LEU A 204 -6.09 9.96 -13.17
N ASN A 205 -6.69 10.21 -14.33
CA ASN A 205 -7.06 11.51 -14.86
C ASN A 205 -8.09 11.32 -16.00
N THR A 206 -8.39 12.39 -16.73
CA THR A 206 -9.41 12.38 -17.81
C THR A 206 -9.11 11.43 -18.96
N GLU A 207 -7.86 11.03 -19.17
CA GLU A 207 -7.42 10.19 -20.30
C GLU A 207 -6.93 8.80 -19.87
N GLU A 208 -6.58 8.63 -18.59
CA GLU A 208 -5.93 7.43 -18.08
C GLU A 208 -6.82 6.72 -17.06
N SER A 209 -7.29 5.52 -17.40
CA SER A 209 -8.26 4.78 -16.58
C SER A 209 -8.18 3.26 -16.73
N LEU A 210 -8.55 2.55 -15.68
CA LEU A 210 -8.95 1.15 -15.68
C LEU A 210 -10.47 1.08 -15.65
N SER A 211 -11.06 0.43 -16.64
CA SER A 211 -12.50 0.30 -16.83
C SER A 211 -12.92 -1.14 -17.09
N PHE A 212 -14.19 -1.45 -16.88
CA PHE A 212 -14.80 -2.74 -17.21
C PHE A 212 -15.72 -2.60 -18.44
N ILE A 213 -15.67 -3.57 -19.36
CA ILE A 213 -16.58 -3.61 -20.52
C ILE A 213 -17.81 -4.44 -20.17
N SER A 214 -19.00 -3.83 -20.17
CA SER A 214 -20.26 -4.56 -19.99
C SER A 214 -20.91 -5.05 -21.29
N GLY A 215 -20.49 -4.53 -22.45
CA GLY A 215 -21.10 -4.82 -23.76
C GLY A 215 -20.37 -5.87 -24.61
N TYR A 216 -19.43 -6.63 -24.04
CA TYR A 216 -18.66 -7.65 -24.75
C TYR A 216 -19.13 -9.07 -24.40
N PRO A 217 -19.10 -10.06 -25.33
CA PRO A 217 -19.59 -11.43 -25.10
C PRO A 217 -18.98 -12.15 -23.89
N CYS A 218 -17.81 -11.73 -23.43
CA CYS A 218 -17.18 -12.21 -22.21
C CYS A 218 -16.61 -11.04 -21.39
N PRO A 219 -16.42 -11.21 -20.06
CA PRO A 219 -15.86 -10.18 -19.20
C PRO A 219 -14.46 -9.75 -19.64
N ALA A 220 -14.25 -8.43 -19.74
CA ALA A 220 -12.98 -7.84 -20.10
C ALA A 220 -12.75 -6.53 -19.35
N PHE A 221 -11.49 -6.24 -19.05
CA PHE A 221 -11.03 -4.98 -18.48
C PHE A 221 -10.25 -4.21 -19.52
N VAL A 222 -10.30 -2.89 -19.43
CA VAL A 222 -9.65 -1.96 -20.34
C VAL A 222 -8.73 -1.07 -19.54
N ILE A 223 -7.50 -0.94 -20.01
CA ILE A 223 -6.58 0.10 -19.58
C ILE A 223 -6.43 1.07 -20.74
N GLN A 224 -6.72 2.34 -20.48
CA GLN A 224 -6.38 3.46 -21.35
C GLN A 224 -5.28 4.25 -20.66
N SER A 225 -4.20 4.56 -21.38
CA SER A 225 -3.06 5.31 -20.83
C SER A 225 -2.40 6.18 -21.90
N ARG A 226 -1.67 7.22 -21.49
CA ARG A 226 -0.78 8.01 -22.36
C ARG A 226 0.69 7.91 -21.97
N SER A 227 0.97 7.29 -20.83
CA SER A 227 2.30 7.11 -20.28
C SER A 227 2.51 5.68 -19.80
N GLU A 228 3.74 5.18 -19.97
CA GLU A 228 4.14 3.84 -19.51
C GLU A 228 3.88 3.67 -18.00
N ALA A 229 4.13 4.71 -17.20
CA ALA A 229 3.93 4.67 -15.76
C ALA A 229 2.45 4.52 -15.36
N ALA A 230 1.53 5.21 -16.06
CA ALA A 230 0.10 5.06 -15.81
C ALA A 230 -0.39 3.68 -16.27
N ASP A 231 0.08 3.21 -17.42
CA ASP A 231 -0.22 1.88 -17.96
C ASP A 231 0.19 0.78 -16.97
N GLU A 232 1.42 0.84 -16.47
CA GLU A 232 1.95 -0.09 -15.47
C GLU A 232 1.13 -0.07 -14.19
N LYS A 233 0.83 1.14 -13.68
CA LYS A 233 0.07 1.30 -12.43
C LYS A 233 -1.31 0.65 -12.54
N LEU A 234 -2.05 0.96 -13.59
CA LEU A 234 -3.40 0.43 -13.82
C LEU A 234 -3.37 -1.08 -14.03
N PHE A 235 -2.37 -1.59 -14.75
CA PHE A 235 -2.19 -3.02 -14.96
C PHE A 235 -1.86 -3.77 -13.67
N LEU A 236 -0.90 -3.29 -12.89
CA LEU A 236 -0.55 -3.93 -11.62
C LEU A 236 -1.73 -3.94 -10.64
N GLN A 237 -2.54 -2.88 -10.64
CA GLN A 237 -3.76 -2.83 -9.84
C GLN A 237 -4.75 -3.93 -10.25
N LEU A 238 -5.03 -4.06 -11.55
CA LEU A 238 -5.87 -5.15 -12.07
C LEU A 238 -5.26 -6.52 -11.76
N TYR A 239 -3.98 -6.72 -12.11
CA TYR A 239 -3.25 -7.98 -11.96
C TYR A 239 -3.30 -8.50 -10.52
N ASN A 240 -3.11 -7.62 -9.53
CA ASN A 240 -3.15 -8.00 -8.11
C ASN A 240 -4.57 -8.35 -7.62
N ALA A 241 -5.62 -7.86 -8.29
CA ALA A 241 -7.00 -8.18 -7.95
C ALA A 241 -7.45 -9.54 -8.52
N LEU A 242 -6.82 -10.00 -9.62
CA LEU A 242 -7.14 -11.27 -10.28
C LEU A 242 -6.81 -12.48 -9.39
N PRO A 243 -7.58 -13.58 -9.50
CA PRO A 243 -7.29 -14.82 -8.78
C PRO A 243 -6.01 -15.47 -9.30
N LEU A 244 -5.20 -16.00 -8.38
CA LEU A 244 -4.05 -16.84 -8.65
C LEU A 244 -4.33 -18.22 -8.05
N HIS A 245 -4.30 -19.28 -8.86
CA HIS A 245 -4.46 -20.65 -8.40
C HIS A 245 -3.10 -21.25 -8.01
N ASP A 246 -3.07 -22.19 -7.05
CA ASP A 246 -1.84 -22.74 -6.45
C ASP A 246 -0.84 -23.33 -7.48
N ASP A 247 -1.35 -23.85 -8.59
CA ASP A 247 -0.55 -24.46 -9.68
C ASP A 247 -0.17 -23.49 -10.80
N ASP A 248 -0.49 -22.20 -10.66
CA ASP A 248 -0.22 -21.16 -11.64
C ASP A 248 0.93 -20.24 -11.21
N THR A 249 1.76 -19.86 -12.17
CA THR A 249 2.85 -18.89 -11.95
C THR A 249 2.39 -17.44 -12.10
N GLU A 250 1.21 -17.23 -12.66
CA GLU A 250 0.56 -15.93 -12.84
C GLU A 250 -0.96 -16.11 -12.95
N PRO A 251 -1.77 -15.08 -12.66
CA PRO A 251 -3.19 -15.10 -12.98
C PRO A 251 -3.39 -15.42 -14.47
N MET A 252 -4.29 -16.35 -14.75
CA MET A 252 -4.60 -16.74 -16.12
C MET A 252 -5.25 -15.56 -16.85
N LEU A 253 -4.63 -15.08 -17.93
CA LEU A 253 -5.15 -13.95 -18.72
C LEU A 253 -4.69 -13.96 -20.17
N ASN A 254 -5.41 -13.20 -21.01
CA ASN A 254 -5.00 -12.78 -22.34
C ASN A 254 -5.00 -11.25 -22.41
N ILE A 255 -4.10 -10.68 -23.21
CA ILE A 255 -4.02 -9.22 -23.42
C ILE A 255 -3.95 -8.95 -24.91
N VAL A 256 -4.68 -7.95 -25.39
CA VAL A 256 -4.48 -7.33 -26.71
C VAL A 256 -4.36 -5.83 -26.54
N SER A 257 -3.32 -5.26 -27.14
CA SER A 257 -2.99 -3.85 -27.01
C SER A 257 -2.70 -3.20 -28.36
N TRP A 258 -3.15 -1.97 -28.53
CA TRP A 258 -2.91 -1.15 -29.71
C TRP A 258 -2.86 0.33 -29.34
N ARG A 259 -2.36 1.14 -30.28
CA ARG A 259 -2.34 2.59 -30.14
C ARG A 259 -3.44 3.21 -30.98
N ARG A 260 -4.11 4.22 -30.43
CA ARG A 260 -5.05 5.09 -31.15
C ARG A 260 -4.70 6.53 -30.82
N GLU A 261 -4.20 7.26 -31.82
CA GLU A 261 -3.64 8.61 -31.61
C GLU A 261 -2.52 8.56 -30.54
N ASP A 262 -2.65 9.32 -29.45
CA ASP A 262 -1.71 9.32 -28.33
C ASP A 262 -2.10 8.36 -27.19
N ASN A 263 -3.23 7.65 -27.34
CA ASN A 263 -3.74 6.74 -26.31
C ASN A 263 -3.30 5.29 -26.61
N PHE A 264 -2.72 4.66 -25.60
CA PHE A 264 -2.45 3.23 -25.55
C PHE A 264 -3.65 2.54 -24.93
N ILE A 265 -4.17 1.52 -25.61
CA ILE A 265 -5.33 0.77 -25.19
C ILE A 265 -4.91 -0.68 -25.01
N SER A 266 -5.14 -1.23 -23.82
CA SER A 266 -4.94 -2.64 -23.52
C SER A 266 -6.27 -3.25 -23.05
N VAL A 267 -6.70 -4.33 -23.71
CA VAL A 267 -7.87 -5.11 -23.31
C VAL A 267 -7.41 -6.43 -22.72
N ILE A 268 -7.78 -6.66 -21.46
CA ILE A 268 -7.37 -7.80 -20.66
C ILE A 268 -8.58 -8.70 -20.43
N PHE A 269 -8.44 -9.97 -20.78
CA PHE A 269 -9.43 -11.01 -20.57
C PHE A 269 -8.98 -11.95 -19.46
N PRO A 270 -9.53 -11.83 -18.23
CA PRO A 270 -9.23 -12.77 -17.15
C PRO A 270 -9.80 -14.15 -17.44
N ARG A 271 -8.95 -15.16 -17.40
CA ARG A 271 -9.26 -16.55 -17.75
C ARG A 271 -9.41 -17.39 -16.48
N LYS A 272 -10.17 -18.49 -16.60
CA LYS A 272 -10.30 -19.52 -15.55
C LYS A 272 -9.97 -20.94 -16.01
N LYS A 273 -9.89 -21.14 -17.32
CA LYS A 273 -9.69 -22.46 -17.93
C LYS A 273 -8.74 -22.36 -19.11
N HIS A 274 -8.00 -23.46 -19.35
CA HIS A 274 -7.09 -23.55 -20.48
C HIS A 274 -7.83 -23.75 -21.81
N ARG A 275 -8.73 -24.74 -21.85
CA ARG A 275 -9.54 -25.10 -23.03
C ARG A 275 -11.00 -25.33 -22.65
N PRO A 276 -11.95 -25.06 -23.58
CA PRO A 276 -13.37 -25.26 -23.32
C PRO A 276 -13.74 -26.74 -23.30
N ALA A 277 -14.91 -27.08 -22.74
CA ALA A 277 -15.38 -28.45 -22.64
C ALA A 277 -15.55 -29.12 -24.02
N CYS A 278 -15.98 -28.35 -25.03
CA CYS A 278 -16.12 -28.85 -26.40
C CYS A 278 -14.81 -29.34 -27.03
N TYR A 279 -13.65 -28.88 -26.54
CA TYR A 279 -12.34 -29.38 -26.99
C TYR A 279 -12.13 -30.85 -26.61
N PHE A 280 -12.56 -31.23 -25.40
CA PHE A 280 -12.36 -32.56 -24.84
C PHE A 280 -13.53 -33.51 -25.10
N ALA A 281 -14.64 -33.02 -25.66
CA ALA A 281 -15.77 -33.84 -26.02
C ALA A 281 -15.41 -34.88 -27.09
N GLN A 282 -16.30 -35.86 -27.29
CA GLN A 282 -16.12 -36.94 -28.26
C GLN A 282 -17.19 -36.89 -29.35
N GLY A 283 -16.88 -37.45 -30.53
CA GLY A 283 -17.80 -37.52 -31.66
C GLY A 283 -18.23 -36.13 -32.15
N ASP A 284 -19.51 -35.99 -32.49
CA ASP A 284 -20.08 -34.78 -33.08
C ASP A 284 -20.09 -33.55 -32.15
N GLN A 285 -19.93 -33.75 -30.85
CA GLN A 285 -19.87 -32.68 -29.85
C GLN A 285 -18.47 -32.08 -29.69
N GLN A 286 -17.44 -32.72 -30.27
CA GLN A 286 -16.08 -32.21 -30.20
C GLN A 286 -15.87 -31.06 -31.17
N MET A 287 -15.37 -29.93 -30.69
CA MET A 287 -14.87 -28.82 -31.48
C MET A 287 -13.43 -28.48 -31.07
N LEU A 288 -12.47 -28.50 -32.00
CA LEU A 288 -11.06 -28.21 -31.70
C LEU A 288 -10.82 -26.70 -31.64
N ILE A 289 -11.35 -26.08 -30.59
CA ILE A 289 -11.28 -24.65 -30.35
C ILE A 289 -10.51 -24.42 -29.05
N SER A 290 -9.46 -23.60 -29.11
CA SER A 290 -8.61 -23.29 -27.97
C SER A 290 -8.36 -21.78 -27.93
N PRO A 291 -9.32 -20.97 -27.43
CA PRO A 291 -9.27 -19.53 -27.55
C PRO A 291 -8.01 -18.93 -26.93
N GLY A 292 -7.27 -18.13 -27.70
CA GLY A 292 -6.22 -17.22 -27.25
C GLY A 292 -6.66 -15.75 -27.42
N ALA A 293 -5.72 -14.82 -27.31
CA ALA A 293 -6.01 -13.38 -27.29
C ALA A 293 -6.76 -12.87 -28.54
N LEU A 294 -6.45 -13.41 -29.73
CA LEU A 294 -7.14 -13.05 -30.98
C LEU A 294 -8.58 -13.58 -30.99
N ASP A 295 -8.81 -14.81 -30.55
CA ASP A 295 -10.13 -15.42 -30.40
C ASP A 295 -10.99 -14.64 -29.40
N MET A 296 -10.39 -14.32 -28.24
CA MET A 296 -11.02 -13.48 -27.22
C MET A 296 -11.35 -12.08 -27.72
N SER A 297 -10.69 -11.61 -28.79
CA SER A 297 -10.88 -10.28 -29.39
C SER A 297 -11.78 -10.28 -30.62
N GLY A 298 -12.47 -11.40 -30.89
CA GLY A 298 -13.47 -11.49 -31.95
C GLY A 298 -13.07 -12.28 -33.18
N LEU A 299 -11.80 -12.69 -33.31
CA LEU A 299 -11.31 -13.47 -34.44
C LEU A 299 -11.10 -14.93 -34.03
N LEU A 300 -12.18 -15.72 -34.06
CA LEU A 300 -12.17 -17.11 -33.64
C LEU A 300 -11.57 -18.02 -34.71
N ILE A 301 -10.57 -18.83 -34.35
CA ILE A 301 -9.87 -19.69 -35.30
C ILE A 301 -10.31 -21.14 -35.16
N THR A 302 -10.75 -21.74 -36.27
CA THR A 302 -11.15 -23.15 -36.33
C THR A 302 -10.21 -23.91 -37.28
N PRO A 303 -9.48 -24.95 -36.80
CA PRO A 303 -8.57 -25.71 -37.65
C PRO A 303 -9.26 -26.81 -38.46
N ARG A 304 -10.54 -27.11 -38.17
CA ARG A 304 -11.35 -28.11 -38.89
C ARG A 304 -12.53 -27.45 -39.58
N LEU A 305 -12.75 -27.82 -40.85
CA LEU A 305 -13.87 -27.30 -41.65
C LEU A 305 -15.22 -27.58 -40.98
N GLN A 306 -15.42 -28.80 -40.46
CA GLN A 306 -16.64 -29.14 -39.73
C GLN A 306 -16.94 -28.22 -38.54
N ASP A 307 -15.91 -27.73 -37.83
CA ASP A 307 -16.10 -26.84 -36.68
C ASP A 307 -16.41 -25.43 -37.17
N PHE A 308 -15.75 -24.98 -38.26
CA PHE A 308 -16.07 -23.75 -38.96
C PHE A 308 -17.52 -23.71 -39.44
N GLU A 309 -18.01 -24.79 -40.06
CA GLU A 309 -19.37 -24.86 -40.57
C GLU A 309 -20.40 -24.90 -39.43
N LYS A 310 -20.18 -25.77 -38.44
CA LYS A 310 -21.13 -26.02 -37.35
C LYS A 310 -21.26 -24.87 -36.34
N ILE A 311 -20.18 -24.10 -36.09
CA ILE A 311 -20.18 -23.15 -34.99
C ILE A 311 -21.18 -22.02 -35.18
N SER A 312 -22.05 -21.84 -34.18
CA SER A 312 -23.06 -20.79 -34.09
C SER A 312 -22.63 -19.69 -33.12
N GLY A 313 -23.28 -18.52 -33.19
CA GLY A 313 -22.97 -17.40 -32.31
C GLY A 313 -23.15 -17.70 -30.83
N GLN A 314 -24.21 -18.44 -30.49
CA GLN A 314 -24.45 -18.92 -29.13
C GLN A 314 -23.30 -19.80 -28.63
N GLN A 315 -22.80 -20.73 -29.45
CA GLN A 315 -21.68 -21.59 -29.07
C GLN A 315 -20.39 -20.79 -28.87
N ILE A 316 -20.16 -19.75 -29.68
CA ILE A 316 -19.01 -18.85 -29.49
C ILE A 316 -19.12 -18.15 -28.13
N GLU A 317 -20.28 -17.56 -27.81
CA GLU A 317 -20.51 -16.89 -26.53
C GLU A 317 -20.30 -17.85 -25.35
N GLU A 318 -20.86 -19.05 -25.43
CA GLU A 318 -20.72 -20.09 -24.41
C GLU A 318 -19.25 -20.47 -24.20
N VAL A 319 -18.49 -20.68 -25.29
CA VAL A 319 -17.06 -20.98 -25.24
C VAL A 319 -16.28 -19.84 -24.58
N LEU A 320 -16.51 -18.59 -24.99
CA LEU A 320 -15.80 -17.44 -24.40
C LEU A 320 -16.12 -17.27 -22.91
N ARG A 321 -17.40 -17.37 -22.51
CA ARG A 321 -17.83 -17.29 -21.10
C ARG A 321 -17.33 -18.46 -20.26
N GLU A 322 -17.22 -19.65 -20.85
CA GLU A 322 -16.62 -20.81 -20.19
C GLU A 322 -15.13 -20.56 -19.90
N MET A 323 -14.47 -19.79 -20.75
CA MET A 323 -13.03 -19.56 -20.67
C MET A 323 -12.63 -18.45 -19.70
N THR A 324 -13.50 -17.48 -19.48
CA THR A 324 -13.30 -16.34 -18.58
C THR A 324 -13.82 -16.58 -17.17
N LEU A 325 -13.40 -15.73 -16.23
CA LEU A 325 -14.00 -15.66 -14.89
C LEU A 325 -15.53 -15.54 -14.96
N SER A 326 -16.21 -16.17 -14.01
CA SER A 326 -17.66 -16.06 -13.82
C SER A 326 -18.07 -14.65 -13.37
N GLN A 327 -19.36 -14.34 -13.45
CA GLN A 327 -19.86 -13.03 -13.01
C GLN A 327 -19.57 -12.76 -11.53
N ASP A 328 -19.62 -13.77 -10.66
CA ASP A 328 -19.36 -13.59 -9.23
C ASP A 328 -17.86 -13.40 -8.94
N GLU A 329 -16.98 -14.12 -9.64
CA GLU A 329 -15.54 -13.89 -9.58
C GLU A 329 -15.19 -12.48 -10.09
N ILE A 330 -15.83 -12.03 -11.17
CA ILE A 330 -15.67 -10.66 -11.68
C ILE A 330 -16.18 -9.63 -10.67
N LYS A 331 -17.32 -9.86 -10.01
CA LYS A 331 -17.79 -8.99 -8.92
C LYS A 331 -16.79 -8.95 -7.78
N GLN A 332 -16.12 -10.05 -7.44
CA GLN A 332 -15.07 -10.06 -6.42
C GLN A 332 -13.83 -9.28 -6.88
N VAL A 333 -13.40 -9.42 -8.14
CA VAL A 333 -12.30 -8.62 -8.71
C VAL A 333 -12.67 -7.14 -8.69
N ILE A 334 -13.84 -6.77 -9.18
CA ILE A 334 -14.36 -5.39 -9.13
C ILE A 334 -14.44 -4.93 -7.69
N ALA A 335 -14.98 -5.72 -6.76
CA ALA A 335 -15.02 -5.39 -5.35
C ALA A 335 -13.61 -5.18 -4.78
N LYS A 336 -12.59 -5.96 -5.13
CA LYS A 336 -11.20 -5.67 -4.72
C LYS A 336 -10.66 -4.37 -5.32
N LEU A 337 -11.12 -3.99 -6.52
CA LEU A 337 -10.77 -2.75 -7.19
C LEU A 337 -11.56 -1.53 -6.66
N THR A 338 -12.77 -1.74 -6.14
CA THR A 338 -13.74 -0.67 -5.78
C THR A 338 -14.15 -0.62 -4.32
N SER A 339 -13.89 -1.66 -3.52
CA SER A 339 -14.06 -1.64 -2.07
C SER A 339 -13.14 -0.55 -1.58
N THR A 340 -13.75 0.52 -1.10
CA THR A 340 -13.17 1.77 -0.65
C THR A 340 -11.76 1.58 -0.14
N THR A 341 -10.83 2.33 -0.73
CA THR A 341 -9.55 2.67 -0.11
C THR A 341 -8.81 1.47 0.46
N ASN A 342 -8.10 0.74 -0.39
CA ASN A 342 -6.85 0.13 0.07
C ASN A 342 -5.68 1.04 -0.34
N PRO A 343 -5.25 1.94 0.57
CA PRO A 343 -3.94 2.56 0.69
C PRO A 343 -2.65 1.89 0.20
N LYS A 344 -2.58 0.91 -0.70
CA LYS A 344 -1.30 0.25 -1.01
C LYS A 344 -0.43 0.99 -2.03
N ASN A 345 -0.31 2.32 -1.90
CA ASN A 345 0.76 3.15 -2.47
C ASN A 345 0.61 4.64 -2.07
N SER A 346 0.84 5.03 -0.81
CA SER A 346 1.18 6.45 -0.57
C SER A 346 2.48 6.75 0.17
N THR A 347 3.25 5.78 0.68
CA THR A 347 4.61 6.14 1.17
C THR A 347 5.75 5.93 0.17
N LEU A 348 5.65 4.98 -0.77
CA LEU A 348 6.68 4.82 -1.81
C LEU A 348 6.71 5.99 -2.80
N LYS A 349 5.60 6.73 -2.97
CA LYS A 349 5.52 7.87 -3.90
C LYS A 349 6.28 9.11 -3.43
N CYS A 350 6.39 9.35 -2.11
CA CYS A 350 7.22 10.45 -1.60
C CYS A 350 8.72 10.10 -1.61
N ILE A 351 9.06 8.81 -1.63
CA ILE A 351 10.43 8.31 -1.65
C ILE A 351 10.83 7.90 -3.08
N VAL A 352 10.25 8.56 -4.09
CA VAL A 352 10.55 8.35 -5.52
C VAL A 352 12.01 8.68 -5.90
N ASN A 353 12.83 9.16 -4.96
CA ASN A 353 14.23 9.48 -5.20
C ASN A 353 15.20 9.07 -4.05
N GLN A 354 14.80 8.15 -3.14
CA GLN A 354 15.60 7.82 -1.93
C GLN A 354 15.95 9.05 -1.06
N ARG A 355 15.16 10.12 -1.14
CA ARG A 355 15.37 11.35 -0.36
C ARG A 355 14.61 11.27 0.95
N GLU A 356 15.22 11.86 1.98
CA GLU A 356 14.61 12.01 3.30
C GLU A 356 13.25 12.74 3.22
N PRO A 357 12.15 12.15 3.72
CA PRO A 357 10.84 12.79 3.74
C PRO A 357 10.78 13.99 4.70
N LYS A 358 9.76 14.83 4.52
CA LYS A 358 9.40 15.89 5.45
C LYS A 358 8.11 15.53 6.19
N VAL A 359 7.96 16.11 7.37
CA VAL A 359 6.78 16.01 8.24
C VAL A 359 6.31 17.40 8.63
N SER A 360 5.00 17.60 8.67
CA SER A 360 4.34 18.78 9.24
C SER A 360 3.83 18.48 10.65
N VAL A 361 4.33 19.18 11.67
CA VAL A 361 3.95 18.95 13.08
C VAL A 361 3.13 20.11 13.62
N GLY A 362 1.91 19.87 14.09
CA GLY A 362 1.09 20.88 14.78
C GLY A 362 1.55 21.06 16.23
N ILE A 363 1.96 22.28 16.61
CA ILE A 363 2.53 22.56 17.92
C ILE A 363 1.52 23.23 18.86
N VAL A 364 0.96 24.36 18.47
CA VAL A 364 0.03 25.14 19.32
C VAL A 364 -1.02 25.85 18.49
N GLY A 365 -2.24 25.94 19.01
CA GLY A 365 -3.36 26.67 18.43
C GLY A 365 -3.84 27.80 19.36
N ALA A 366 -3.73 29.06 18.93
CA ALA A 366 -4.10 30.23 19.73
C ALA A 366 -4.63 31.39 18.87
N GLU A 367 -5.34 32.35 19.47
CA GLU A 367 -5.77 33.57 18.78
C GLU A 367 -4.60 34.52 18.48
N THR A 368 -3.59 34.52 19.35
CA THR A 368 -2.33 35.27 19.20
C THR A 368 -1.17 34.31 19.40
N ILE A 369 -0.16 34.38 18.52
CA ILE A 369 1.08 33.59 18.62
C ILE A 369 2.27 34.54 18.64
N LEU A 370 3.05 34.45 19.71
CA LEU A 370 4.32 35.15 19.90
C LEU A 370 5.47 34.19 19.64
N PHE A 371 6.44 34.60 18.83
CA PHE A 371 7.58 33.75 18.48
C PHE A 371 8.81 34.58 18.14
N SER A 372 9.98 33.97 18.20
CA SER A 372 11.25 34.58 17.80
C SER A 372 11.92 33.77 16.70
N LEU A 373 12.44 34.45 15.69
CA LEU A 373 13.25 33.87 14.62
C LEU A 373 14.72 34.06 14.98
N ASN A 374 15.39 32.98 15.40
CA ASN A 374 16.72 33.06 16.00
C ASN A 374 17.84 33.27 14.95
N GLN A 375 17.51 33.11 13.67
CA GLN A 375 18.36 33.45 12.52
C GLN A 375 17.52 34.14 11.43
N ASN A 376 18.11 34.34 10.24
CA ASN A 376 17.41 34.89 9.09
C ASN A 376 16.43 33.88 8.47
N PHE A 377 15.17 34.29 8.33
CA PHE A 377 14.12 33.56 7.64
C PHE A 377 13.58 34.39 6.48
N LEU A 378 13.15 33.73 5.42
CA LEU A 378 12.42 34.33 4.32
C LEU A 378 10.92 34.19 4.58
N ALA A 379 10.20 35.32 4.57
CA ALA A 379 8.74 35.36 4.64
C ALA A 379 8.21 36.41 3.66
N LYS A 380 7.32 35.99 2.75
CA LYS A 380 6.72 36.85 1.70
C LYS A 380 7.75 37.67 0.89
N GLY A 381 8.94 37.11 0.67
CA GLY A 381 10.01 37.75 -0.10
C GLY A 381 10.94 38.67 0.70
N GLU A 382 10.67 38.88 2.00
CA GLU A 382 11.51 39.65 2.91
C GLU A 382 12.32 38.75 3.81
N VAL A 383 13.55 39.17 4.14
CA VAL A 383 14.35 38.54 5.18
C VAL A 383 13.95 39.13 6.53
N VAL A 384 13.53 38.28 7.45
CA VAL A 384 13.04 38.63 8.78
C VAL A 384 13.78 37.80 9.85
N ASN A 385 13.98 38.39 11.03
CA ASN A 385 14.58 37.77 12.20
C ASN A 385 14.06 38.44 13.49
N GLY A 386 14.39 37.89 14.65
CA GLY A 386 13.99 38.41 15.96
C GLY A 386 12.53 38.15 16.29
N GLU A 387 12.02 38.86 17.29
CA GLU A 387 10.66 38.70 17.80
C GLU A 387 9.58 39.07 16.77
N GLN A 388 8.55 38.24 16.71
CA GLN A 388 7.42 38.34 15.80
C GLN A 388 6.12 38.09 16.58
N GLU A 389 5.05 38.71 16.10
CA GLU A 389 3.71 38.54 16.63
C GLU A 389 2.72 38.39 15.49
N VAL A 390 1.81 37.42 15.62
CA VAL A 390 0.64 37.31 14.76
C VAL A 390 -0.63 37.24 15.59
N GLN A 391 -1.70 37.83 15.06
CA GLN A 391 -3.01 37.86 15.71
C GLN A 391 -4.10 37.48 14.72
N LEU A 392 -5.13 36.79 15.19
CA LEU A 392 -6.33 36.52 14.40
C LEU A 392 -7.25 37.74 14.45
N VAL A 393 -7.47 38.37 13.29
CA VAL A 393 -8.36 39.54 13.16
C VAL A 393 -9.29 39.29 11.98
N ASP A 394 -10.60 39.37 12.23
CA ASP A 394 -11.67 39.20 11.23
C ASP A 394 -11.51 37.95 10.33
N GLY A 395 -11.04 36.84 10.91
CA GLY A 395 -10.83 35.58 10.18
C GLY A 395 -9.58 35.56 9.29
N ALA A 396 -8.62 36.45 9.51
CA ALA A 396 -7.32 36.45 8.84
C ALA A 396 -6.16 36.58 9.84
N ILE A 397 -5.01 36.03 9.48
CA ILE A 397 -3.76 36.18 10.24
C ILE A 397 -3.21 37.57 9.95
N LYS A 398 -3.27 38.46 10.92
CA LYS A 398 -2.61 39.77 10.88
C LYS A 398 -1.15 39.59 11.28
N TRP A 399 -0.24 39.99 10.39
CA TRP A 399 1.19 40.08 10.67
C TRP A 399 1.71 41.42 10.15
N LYS A 400 2.31 42.21 11.04
CA LYS A 400 2.58 43.64 10.81
C LYS A 400 1.26 44.36 10.44
N ASP A 401 1.22 45.03 9.29
CA ASP A 401 0.05 45.76 8.78
C ASP A 401 -0.73 45.01 7.68
N ASN A 402 -0.44 43.73 7.46
CA ASN A 402 -1.04 42.94 6.38
C ASN A 402 -1.83 41.74 6.91
N TYR A 403 -2.80 41.28 6.12
CA TYR A 403 -3.69 40.18 6.43
C TYR A 403 -3.44 38.99 5.50
N TYR A 404 -3.32 37.80 6.09
CA TYR A 404 -2.97 36.59 5.37
C TYR A 404 -3.92 35.44 5.72
N ARG A 405 -4.14 34.53 4.77
CA ARG A 405 -4.77 33.22 5.04
C ARG A 405 -3.76 32.22 5.59
N GLU A 406 -2.53 32.30 5.11
CA GLU A 406 -1.40 31.48 5.51
C GLU A 406 -0.10 32.31 5.46
N LEU A 407 0.76 32.09 6.45
CA LEU A 407 2.06 32.73 6.57
C LEU A 407 3.15 31.68 6.83
N THR A 408 4.24 31.75 6.07
CA THR A 408 5.31 30.75 6.13
C THR A 408 6.65 31.45 6.26
N PHE A 409 7.44 31.01 7.23
CA PHE A 409 8.78 31.48 7.54
C PHE A 409 9.77 30.34 7.24
N VAL A 410 10.56 30.50 6.18
CA VAL A 410 11.53 29.49 5.74
C VAL A 410 12.94 29.91 6.18
N PRO A 411 13.70 29.10 6.94
CA PRO A 411 15.04 29.47 7.36
C PRO A 411 15.98 29.56 6.15
N GLN A 412 16.89 30.54 6.16
CA GLN A 412 17.92 30.67 5.12
C GLN A 412 19.13 29.75 5.33
N SER A 413 19.19 29.06 6.47
CA SER A 413 20.25 28.10 6.80
C SER A 413 19.65 26.80 7.33
N HIS A 414 20.36 25.68 7.17
CA HIS A 414 19.94 24.36 7.64
C HIS A 414 19.89 24.26 9.17
N GLU A 415 20.64 25.12 9.88
CA GLU A 415 20.63 25.25 11.35
C GLU A 415 19.69 26.36 11.84
N GLY A 416 18.79 26.84 10.96
CA GLY A 416 17.81 27.86 11.30
C GLY A 416 16.78 27.34 12.30
N THR A 417 16.57 28.11 13.37
CA THR A 417 15.63 27.80 14.44
C THR A 417 14.68 28.95 14.73
N PHE A 418 13.50 28.61 15.22
CA PHE A 418 12.53 29.56 15.76
C PHE A 418 12.08 29.10 17.14
N SER A 419 11.70 30.04 17.99
CA SER A 419 11.20 29.80 19.35
C SER A 419 9.75 30.22 19.43
N LEU A 420 8.85 29.31 19.81
CA LEU A 420 7.45 29.63 20.09
C LEU A 420 7.28 29.87 21.59
N ASN A 421 6.64 30.97 21.96
CA ASN A 421 6.31 31.24 23.35
C ASN A 421 5.00 30.54 23.74
N ASP A 422 4.83 30.30 25.03
CA ASP A 422 3.58 29.78 25.61
C ASP A 422 3.09 28.44 25.03
N VAL A 423 4.02 27.56 24.62
CA VAL A 423 3.67 26.20 24.18
C VAL A 423 3.22 25.39 25.38
N THR A 424 1.97 24.93 25.37
CA THR A 424 1.43 24.07 26.43
C THR A 424 2.04 22.67 26.35
N ILE A 425 2.56 22.17 27.47
CA ILE A 425 3.08 20.82 27.62
C ILE A 425 2.19 20.05 28.59
N GLY A 426 1.87 18.79 28.26
CA GLY A 426 1.06 17.92 29.11
C GLY A 426 -0.41 18.31 29.09
N VAL A 427 -0.96 18.58 27.91
CA VAL A 427 -2.34 19.05 27.74
C VAL A 427 -3.31 18.02 28.35
N ASN A 428 -4.13 18.44 29.31
CA ASN A 428 -5.03 17.57 30.10
C ASN A 428 -4.33 16.61 31.10
N PHE A 429 -3.07 16.85 31.46
CA PHE A 429 -2.40 16.17 32.57
C PHE A 429 -2.28 17.10 33.79
N HIS A 430 -2.10 16.52 34.97
CA HIS A 430 -2.03 17.27 36.24
C HIS A 430 -0.78 18.15 36.39
N TRP A 431 0.15 18.08 35.44
CA TRP A 431 1.40 18.84 35.40
C TRP A 431 1.47 19.82 34.22
N GLU A 432 0.33 20.14 33.60
CA GLU A 432 0.23 21.07 32.46
C GLU A 432 0.94 22.40 32.73
N ARG A 433 1.85 22.80 31.84
CA ARG A 433 2.60 24.07 31.95
C ARG A 433 2.89 24.68 30.58
N LYS A 434 3.15 25.99 30.56
CA LYS A 434 3.56 26.73 29.36
C LYS A 434 5.05 27.02 29.39
N GLU A 435 5.75 26.67 28.32
CA GLU A 435 7.18 26.92 28.18
C GLU A 435 7.50 27.42 26.77
N THR A 436 8.55 28.23 26.64
CA THR A 436 9.11 28.58 25.33
C THR A 436 9.86 27.37 24.80
N GLN A 437 9.53 26.93 23.59
CA GLN A 437 10.20 25.82 22.92
C GLN A 437 10.83 26.26 21.62
N THR A 438 12.04 25.77 21.35
CA THR A 438 12.80 26.08 20.14
C THR A 438 12.77 24.89 19.18
N PHE A 439 12.56 25.15 17.89
CA PHE A 439 12.43 24.15 16.84
C PHE A 439 13.31 24.50 15.65
N TYR A 440 13.81 23.47 14.95
CA TYR A 440 14.44 23.64 13.64
C TYR A 440 13.40 23.75 12.52
N GLY A 441 13.84 24.23 11.37
CA GLY A 441 13.07 24.12 10.12
C GLY A 441 12.10 25.26 9.90
N THR A 442 11.07 25.01 9.10
CA THR A 442 10.12 26.03 8.64
C THR A 442 8.97 26.16 9.64
N LEU A 443 8.58 27.39 9.97
CA LEU A 443 7.35 27.70 10.70
C LEU A 443 6.28 28.13 9.72
N ARG A 444 5.14 27.44 9.73
CA ARG A 444 3.96 27.74 8.95
C ARG A 444 2.77 28.00 9.88
N LEU A 445 2.03 29.07 9.60
CA LEU A 445 0.89 29.52 10.39
C LEU A 445 -0.34 29.47 9.53
N VAL A 446 -1.33 28.67 9.96
CA VAL A 446 -2.59 28.43 9.24
C VAL A 446 -3.76 28.70 10.16
N MET A 447 -4.86 29.22 9.61
CA MET A 447 -6.08 29.50 10.38
C MET A 447 -7.12 28.40 10.17
N GLU A 448 -7.69 27.88 11.26
CA GLU A 448 -8.83 26.96 11.25
C GLU A 448 -9.63 27.11 12.55
N GLY A 449 -10.96 26.98 12.47
CA GLY A 449 -11.83 26.92 13.65
C GLY A 449 -11.74 28.14 14.59
N GLY A 450 -11.38 29.31 14.07
CA GLY A 450 -11.24 30.54 14.87
C GLY A 450 -9.93 30.62 15.67
N LYS A 451 -8.90 29.85 15.31
CA LYS A 451 -7.55 29.92 15.89
C LYS A 451 -6.48 29.93 14.81
N ILE A 452 -5.29 30.41 15.15
CA ILE A 452 -4.06 30.24 14.37
C ILE A 452 -3.33 29.02 14.90
N PHE A 453 -2.95 28.10 14.02
CA PHE A 453 -2.13 26.94 14.33
C PHE A 453 -0.69 27.18 13.87
N ALA A 454 0.26 27.02 14.79
CA ALA A 454 1.68 26.92 14.48
C ALA A 454 2.03 25.49 14.08
N ILE A 455 2.48 25.35 12.84
CA ILE A 455 2.88 24.09 12.22
C ILE A 455 4.36 24.15 11.88
N ASN A 456 5.12 23.16 12.29
CA ASN A 456 6.53 23.05 11.97
C ASN A 456 6.76 22.05 10.85
N ASP A 457 7.27 22.52 9.71
CA ASP A 457 7.68 21.66 8.60
C ASP A 457 9.19 21.37 8.71
N ILE A 458 9.51 20.10 8.95
CA ILE A 458 10.87 19.64 9.26
C ILE A 458 11.18 18.30 8.57
N SER A 459 12.45 17.92 8.46
CA SER A 459 12.83 16.62 7.94
C SER A 459 12.57 15.51 8.98
N VAL A 460 12.28 14.29 8.51
CA VAL A 460 11.93 13.18 9.42
C VAL A 460 13.06 12.87 10.41
N GLU A 461 14.32 12.89 9.99
CA GLU A 461 15.42 12.54 10.91
C GLU A 461 15.61 13.60 12.02
N ARG A 462 15.42 14.89 11.70
CA ARG A 462 15.44 15.97 12.71
C ARG A 462 14.23 15.93 13.64
N TYR A 463 13.06 15.53 13.11
CA TYR A 463 11.89 15.27 13.95
C TYR A 463 12.17 14.16 14.96
N LEU A 464 12.78 13.05 14.52
CA LEU A 464 13.12 11.92 15.38
C LEU A 464 14.14 12.30 16.47
N GLU A 465 15.09 13.19 16.18
CA GLU A 465 16.03 13.69 17.21
C GLU A 465 15.28 14.32 18.39
N SER A 466 14.25 15.12 18.12
CA SER A 466 13.42 15.73 19.15
C SER A 466 12.52 14.70 19.84
N VAL A 467 11.85 13.83 19.08
CA VAL A 467 10.96 12.80 19.64
C VAL A 467 11.71 11.88 20.58
N ILE A 468 12.81 11.28 20.13
CA ILE A 468 13.55 10.32 20.95
C ILE A 468 14.16 11.00 22.17
N SER A 469 14.65 12.25 22.04
CA SER A 469 15.17 13.01 23.18
C SER A 469 14.09 13.43 24.18
N SER A 470 12.83 13.48 23.76
CA SER A 470 11.69 13.81 24.63
C SER A 470 11.07 12.57 25.28
N GLU A 471 11.15 11.42 24.60
CA GLU A 471 10.61 10.14 25.05
C GLU A 471 11.60 9.35 25.92
N MET A 472 12.90 9.39 25.60
CA MET A 472 13.95 8.55 26.20
C MET A 472 15.05 9.39 26.84
N LYS A 473 15.70 8.85 27.87
CA LYS A 473 16.85 9.52 28.49
C LYS A 473 18.13 9.37 27.68
N ALA A 474 19.03 10.33 27.88
CA ALA A 474 20.38 10.32 27.32
C ALA A 474 21.22 9.09 27.74
N THR A 475 20.92 8.45 28.86
CA THR A 475 21.64 7.27 29.36
C THR A 475 21.13 5.94 28.78
N SER A 476 20.18 5.98 27.86
CA SER A 476 19.64 4.79 27.21
C SER A 476 20.70 4.03 26.41
N SER A 477 20.61 2.71 26.38
CA SER A 477 21.50 1.88 25.57
C SER A 477 21.34 2.19 24.08
N LEU A 478 22.43 2.06 23.32
CA LEU A 478 22.43 2.38 21.89
C LEU A 478 21.42 1.53 21.11
N GLU A 479 21.30 0.24 21.45
CA GLU A 479 20.38 -0.68 20.78
C GLU A 479 18.90 -0.36 21.08
N LEU A 480 18.58 0.09 22.29
CA LEU A 480 17.25 0.62 22.61
C LEU A 480 16.94 1.88 21.79
N LEU A 481 17.89 2.82 21.71
CA LEU A 481 17.71 4.06 20.94
C LEU A 481 17.53 3.78 19.45
N LYS A 482 18.25 2.80 18.89
CA LYS A 482 18.07 2.35 17.49
C LYS A 482 16.70 1.72 17.26
N ALA A 483 16.27 0.82 18.14
CA ALA A 483 14.94 0.21 18.04
C ALA A 483 13.85 1.29 18.10
N HIS A 484 13.98 2.25 19.03
CA HIS A 484 13.06 3.38 19.16
C HIS A 484 13.06 4.29 17.92
N ALA A 485 14.22 4.56 17.32
CA ALA A 485 14.31 5.33 16.07
C ALA A 485 13.54 4.65 14.93
N VAL A 486 13.71 3.34 14.74
CA VAL A 486 13.03 2.59 13.69
C VAL A 486 11.52 2.57 13.90
N ILE A 487 11.02 2.25 15.10
CA ILE A 487 9.56 2.21 15.35
C ILE A 487 8.95 3.59 15.24
N SER A 488 9.62 4.63 15.73
CA SER A 488 9.12 6.00 15.65
C SER A 488 9.05 6.49 14.21
N ARG A 489 10.06 6.17 13.39
CA ARG A 489 10.04 6.46 11.95
C ARG A 489 8.95 5.70 11.22
N SER A 490 8.80 4.41 11.51
CA SER A 490 7.79 3.54 10.87
C SER A 490 6.39 4.04 11.18
N TRP A 491 6.11 4.30 12.46
CA TRP A 491 4.83 4.86 12.89
C TRP A 491 4.53 6.20 12.22
N LEU A 492 5.49 7.14 12.24
CA LEU A 492 5.31 8.46 11.64
C LEU A 492 4.99 8.36 10.14
N LEU A 493 5.77 7.57 9.40
CA LEU A 493 5.57 7.42 7.96
C LEU A 493 4.26 6.71 7.64
N ALA A 494 3.86 5.69 8.42
CA ALA A 494 2.55 5.05 8.29
C ALA A 494 1.40 6.04 8.58
N GLN A 495 1.58 6.98 9.54
CA GLN A 495 0.60 8.03 9.79
C GLN A 495 0.50 9.00 8.61
N ILE A 496 1.64 9.48 8.07
CA ILE A 496 1.66 10.33 6.88
C ILE A 496 0.93 9.65 5.71
N GLU A 497 1.19 8.35 5.51
CA GLU A 497 0.51 7.51 4.51
C GLU A 497 -1.01 7.55 4.69
N LYS A 498 -1.45 7.22 5.90
CA LYS A 498 -2.86 7.12 6.27
C LYS A 498 -3.59 8.45 6.03
N ARG A 499 -2.98 9.60 6.38
CA ARG A 499 -3.59 10.92 6.14
C ARG A 499 -3.76 11.21 4.65
N GLN A 500 -2.72 10.96 3.84
CA GLN A 500 -2.80 11.21 2.40
C GLN A 500 -3.95 10.44 1.76
N HIS A 501 -4.21 9.21 2.21
CA HIS A 501 -5.37 8.44 1.72
C HIS A 501 -6.71 8.94 2.25
N LEU A 502 -6.76 9.46 3.48
CA LEU A 502 -7.99 10.03 4.04
C LEU A 502 -8.38 11.36 3.35
N GLU A 503 -7.41 12.18 2.92
CA GLU A 503 -7.70 13.39 2.13
C GLU A 503 -8.30 13.05 0.75
N GLU A 504 -7.94 11.91 0.18
CA GLU A 504 -8.49 11.39 -1.09
C GLU A 504 -9.87 10.74 -0.92
N ALA A 505 -10.21 10.28 0.29
CA ALA A 505 -11.45 9.58 0.62
C ALA A 505 -12.42 10.51 1.33
N THR A 506 -13.41 11.04 0.60
CA THR A 506 -14.46 11.95 1.12
C THR A 506 -15.49 11.22 2.00
N THR A 507 -15.04 10.62 3.10
CA THR A 507 -15.92 9.98 4.09
C THR A 507 -15.51 10.39 5.49
N GLY A 508 -16.44 11.01 6.24
CA GLY A 508 -16.25 11.32 7.66
C GLY A 508 -16.11 10.03 8.47
N PHE A 509 -14.95 9.84 9.08
CA PHE A 509 -14.70 8.73 10.00
C PHE A 509 -15.28 9.06 11.38
N PHE A 510 -16.05 8.13 11.96
CA PHE A 510 -16.53 8.25 13.34
C PHE A 510 -15.76 7.29 14.23
N SER A 511 -14.95 7.83 15.17
CA SER A 511 -14.12 7.06 16.11
C SER A 511 -14.89 6.50 17.32
N PHE A 512 -16.21 6.31 17.18
CA PHE A 512 -17.05 5.79 18.26
C PHE A 512 -18.30 5.05 17.76
N ILE A 513 -18.74 4.08 18.57
CA ILE A 513 -20.04 3.43 18.48
C ILE A 513 -20.83 3.86 19.72
N LYS A 514 -22.03 4.42 19.53
CA LYS A 514 -22.91 4.84 20.62
C LYS A 514 -24.27 4.16 20.49
N LYS A 515 -24.66 3.42 21.53
CA LYS A 515 -25.98 2.82 21.73
C LYS A 515 -26.61 3.43 22.99
N GLU A 516 -27.84 3.04 23.32
CA GLU A 516 -28.54 3.54 24.51
C GLU A 516 -27.81 3.18 25.82
N ASP A 517 -27.18 2.01 25.87
CA ASP A 517 -26.54 1.42 27.04
C ASP A 517 -25.01 1.23 26.90
N GLU A 518 -24.42 1.70 25.80
CA GLU A 518 -23.02 1.47 25.47
C GLU A 518 -22.38 2.63 24.70
N VAL A 519 -21.14 2.97 25.06
CA VAL A 519 -20.23 3.80 24.23
C VAL A 519 -18.89 3.09 24.10
N ILE A 520 -18.51 2.78 22.86
CA ILE A 520 -17.18 2.26 22.51
C ILE A 520 -16.48 3.37 21.74
N ARG A 521 -15.40 3.93 22.29
CA ARG A 521 -14.68 5.05 21.67
C ARG A 521 -13.21 4.74 21.63
N TRP A 522 -12.61 4.84 20.45
CA TRP A 522 -11.16 4.84 20.31
C TRP A 522 -10.68 6.21 19.89
N TYR A 523 -9.39 6.46 20.11
CA TYR A 523 -8.73 7.69 19.71
C TYR A 523 -7.56 7.30 18.82
N ASP A 524 -7.60 7.77 17.57
CA ASP A 524 -6.49 7.65 16.62
C ASP A 524 -6.25 9.03 15.99
N ARG A 525 -5.42 9.11 14.94
CA ARG A 525 -4.91 10.37 14.38
C ARG A 525 -5.90 11.23 13.58
N GLU A 526 -7.11 10.75 13.30
CA GLU A 526 -8.10 11.44 12.44
C GLU A 526 -8.63 12.75 13.05
N ASP A 527 -8.20 13.12 14.26
CA ASP A 527 -8.48 14.42 14.87
C ASP A 527 -7.73 15.60 14.20
N HIS A 528 -6.72 15.35 13.35
CA HIS A 528 -5.88 16.40 12.75
C HIS A 528 -6.03 16.49 11.22
N THR A 529 -6.61 17.59 10.73
CA THR A 529 -6.84 17.86 9.29
C THR A 529 -5.72 18.70 8.64
N LEU A 530 -4.99 19.50 9.42
CA LEU A 530 -4.03 20.51 8.90
C LEU A 530 -2.57 20.04 8.81
N PHE A 531 -2.19 19.00 9.55
CA PHE A 531 -0.80 18.60 9.74
C PHE A 531 -0.66 17.08 9.93
N ASP A 532 0.58 16.58 9.80
CA ASP A 532 0.91 15.16 9.80
C ASP A 532 0.92 14.52 11.19
N VAL A 533 1.27 15.25 12.24
CA VAL A 533 1.23 14.76 13.63
C VAL A 533 1.10 15.96 14.56
N CYS A 534 0.55 15.78 15.76
CA CYS A 534 0.65 16.80 16.80
C CYS A 534 1.90 16.60 17.67
N ALA A 535 2.30 17.65 18.38
CA ALA A 535 3.46 17.62 19.28
C ALA A 535 3.20 16.97 20.66
N ASP A 536 1.98 16.46 20.89
CA ASP A 536 1.51 15.95 22.18
C ASP A 536 1.56 14.40 22.26
N ASP A 537 1.35 13.86 23.46
CA ASP A 537 1.33 12.42 23.76
C ASP A 537 0.26 11.63 22.98
N HIS A 538 -0.67 12.33 22.30
CA HIS A 538 -1.63 11.74 21.36
C HIS A 538 -0.94 11.12 20.13
N CYS A 539 0.13 11.76 19.63
CA CYS A 539 0.91 11.30 18.48
C CYS A 539 2.27 10.76 18.93
N GLN A 540 3.23 11.66 19.11
CA GLN A 540 4.55 11.41 19.69
C GLN A 540 5.01 12.71 20.35
N ARG A 541 5.69 12.60 21.49
CA ARG A 541 6.12 13.78 22.25
C ARG A 541 7.23 14.54 21.50
N TYR A 542 6.89 15.68 20.90
CA TYR A 542 7.81 16.52 20.10
C TYR A 542 8.01 17.89 20.77
N GLN A 543 9.06 18.04 21.58
CA GLN A 543 9.27 19.22 22.43
C GLN A 543 10.37 20.18 21.93
N GLY A 544 10.72 20.06 20.65
CA GLY A 544 11.78 20.83 20.02
C GLY A 544 13.18 20.40 20.49
N ILE A 545 14.12 21.34 20.47
CA ILE A 545 15.55 21.16 20.81
C ILE A 545 15.95 21.84 22.12
N THR A 546 14.96 22.31 22.88
CA THR A 546 15.16 22.96 24.18
C THR A 546 15.91 22.05 25.15
N THR A 547 15.75 20.73 24.98
CA THR A 547 16.60 19.69 25.57
C THR A 547 17.67 19.30 24.54
N VAL A 548 18.95 19.47 24.87
CA VAL A 548 20.08 19.22 23.95
C VAL A 548 20.02 17.78 23.42
N PRO A 549 19.98 17.55 22.09
CA PRO A 549 20.07 16.22 21.51
C PRO A 549 21.35 15.54 21.99
N ASN A 550 21.20 14.41 22.66
CA ASN A 550 22.33 13.64 23.12
C ASN A 550 23.06 13.01 21.92
N GLN A 551 24.40 13.02 21.94
CA GLN A 551 25.22 12.43 20.88
C GLN A 551 24.84 10.96 20.58
N TYR A 552 24.42 10.19 21.59
CA TYR A 552 23.95 8.81 21.40
C TYR A 552 22.63 8.72 20.62
N VAL A 553 21.72 9.69 20.76
CA VAL A 553 20.46 9.74 20.02
C VAL A 553 20.73 10.04 18.54
N SER A 554 21.52 11.09 18.26
CA SER A 554 21.91 11.40 16.88
C SER A 554 22.66 10.25 16.22
N GLU A 555 23.53 9.54 16.96
CA GLU A 555 24.23 8.36 16.43
C GLU A 555 23.26 7.19 16.15
N ALA A 556 22.31 6.90 17.04
CA ALA A 556 21.31 5.86 16.82
C ALA A 556 20.43 6.13 15.60
N ILE A 557 19.98 7.39 15.45
CA ILE A 557 19.19 7.86 14.31
C ILE A 557 20.01 7.73 13.02
N LYS A 558 21.27 8.18 13.04
CA LYS A 558 22.18 8.07 11.89
C LYS A 558 22.44 6.62 11.48
N GLN A 559 22.67 5.72 12.43
CA GLN A 559 22.90 4.28 12.15
C GLN A 559 21.66 3.56 11.63
N THR A 560 20.47 4.09 11.91
CA THR A 560 19.17 3.53 11.47
C THR A 560 18.47 4.40 10.43
N LYS A 561 19.20 5.35 9.81
CA LYS A 561 18.63 6.34 8.90
C LYS A 561 17.84 5.66 7.80
N GLY A 562 16.60 6.11 7.59
CA GLY A 562 15.70 5.54 6.60
C GLY A 562 15.23 4.10 6.83
N GLN A 563 15.62 3.44 7.93
CA GLN A 563 15.13 2.10 8.26
C GLN A 563 13.75 2.16 8.91
N VAL A 564 12.84 1.32 8.42
CA VAL A 564 11.48 1.13 8.91
C VAL A 564 11.12 -0.36 9.00
N LEU A 565 10.05 -0.67 9.71
CA LEU A 565 9.40 -1.97 9.72
C LEU A 565 8.37 -2.05 8.59
N MET A 566 8.43 -3.13 7.82
CA MET A 566 7.54 -3.43 6.70
C MET A 566 6.83 -4.77 6.92
N TYR A 567 5.57 -4.85 6.51
CA TYR A 567 4.81 -6.11 6.46
C TYR A 567 3.97 -6.14 5.17
N GLU A 568 4.09 -7.19 4.36
CA GLU A 568 3.37 -7.37 3.08
C GLU A 568 3.35 -6.11 2.18
N ASN A 569 4.51 -5.42 2.10
CA ASN A 569 4.78 -4.17 1.38
C ASN A 569 4.16 -2.88 1.94
N GLU A 570 3.63 -2.90 3.16
CA GLU A 570 3.16 -1.71 3.87
C GLU A 570 4.10 -1.34 5.02
N ILE A 571 4.23 -0.05 5.32
CA ILE A 571 4.94 0.40 6.51
C ILE A 571 4.12 0.02 7.74
N CYS A 572 4.76 -0.62 8.71
CA CYS A 572 4.10 -1.02 9.93
C CYS A 572 3.70 0.20 10.77
N ASP A 573 2.46 0.20 11.26
CA ASP A 573 2.02 1.06 12.35
C ASP A 573 2.68 0.59 13.66
N ALA A 574 3.94 0.99 13.87
CA ALA A 574 4.81 0.47 14.92
C ALA A 574 4.51 1.12 16.28
N ARG A 575 3.39 0.75 16.90
CA ARG A 575 2.96 1.20 18.24
C ARG A 575 3.92 0.70 19.33
N PHE A 576 4.06 1.45 20.43
CA PHE A 576 4.89 1.07 21.57
C PHE A 576 4.31 1.62 22.88
N SER A 577 4.65 1.02 24.02
CA SER A 577 4.20 1.49 25.35
C SER A 577 5.23 1.21 26.45
N LYS A 578 5.10 1.89 27.59
CA LYS A 578 6.05 1.80 28.72
C LYS A 578 6.25 0.36 29.21
N CYS A 579 5.18 -0.32 29.61
CA CYS A 579 5.23 -1.66 30.17
C CYS A 579 4.04 -2.51 29.71
N CYS A 580 4.29 -3.66 29.06
CA CYS A 580 3.22 -4.53 28.58
C CYS A 580 2.53 -5.32 29.70
N GLY A 581 3.18 -5.50 30.86
CA GLY A 581 2.67 -6.31 31.98
C GLY A 581 2.99 -7.81 31.84
N GLY A 582 3.88 -8.16 30.91
CA GLY A 582 4.35 -9.52 30.63
C GLY A 582 3.89 -10.08 29.27
N ILE A 583 2.79 -9.58 28.71
CA ILE A 583 2.28 -9.96 27.39
C ILE A 583 1.87 -8.69 26.65
N SER A 584 2.32 -8.50 25.40
CA SER A 584 1.85 -7.40 24.55
C SER A 584 0.43 -7.63 24.05
N GLU A 585 -0.28 -6.56 23.70
CA GLU A 585 -1.67 -6.61 23.26
C GLU A 585 -1.81 -6.51 21.74
N GLU A 586 -2.98 -6.87 21.22
CA GLU A 586 -3.34 -6.71 19.81
C GLU A 586 -4.02 -5.36 19.54
N TYR A 587 -3.80 -4.81 18.34
CA TYR A 587 -4.35 -3.53 17.88
C TYR A 587 -5.87 -3.32 18.13
N PRO A 588 -6.77 -4.27 17.79
CA PRO A 588 -8.21 -4.02 17.83
C PRO A 588 -8.78 -3.82 19.24
N TYR A 589 -8.08 -4.19 20.31
CA TYR A 589 -8.55 -3.96 21.68
C TYR A 589 -8.37 -2.50 22.14
N CYS A 590 -7.46 -1.76 21.50
CA CYS A 590 -7.15 -0.36 21.82
C CYS A 590 -7.74 0.62 20.78
N TRP A 591 -7.74 0.24 19.50
CA TRP A 591 -8.15 1.10 18.39
C TRP A 591 -9.28 0.48 17.56
N GLU A 592 -9.39 0.84 16.29
CA GLU A 592 -10.37 0.28 15.35
C GLU A 592 -10.31 -1.25 15.32
N ASN A 593 -11.46 -1.91 15.09
CA ASN A 593 -11.60 -3.37 15.04
C ASN A 593 -10.99 -3.98 13.75
N ILE A 594 -9.76 -3.60 13.43
CA ILE A 594 -8.96 -4.13 12.33
C ILE A 594 -7.80 -4.97 12.89
N SER A 595 -7.51 -6.07 12.21
CA SER A 595 -6.34 -6.89 12.56
C SER A 595 -5.10 -6.35 11.87
N LYS A 596 -4.01 -6.21 12.62
CA LYS A 596 -2.67 -5.90 12.11
C LYS A 596 -1.77 -7.08 12.43
N PRO A 597 -1.44 -7.97 11.47
CA PRO A 597 -0.75 -9.24 11.75
C PRO A 597 0.60 -9.09 12.47
N TYR A 598 1.31 -7.99 12.22
CA TYR A 598 2.59 -7.62 12.86
C TYR A 598 2.43 -7.03 14.27
N LEU A 599 1.22 -6.72 14.73
CA LEU A 599 0.90 -6.28 16.10
C LEU A 599 0.12 -7.38 16.83
N ARG A 600 0.73 -8.56 16.91
CA ARG A 600 0.17 -9.70 17.66
C ARG A 600 0.65 -9.71 19.11
N ALA A 601 -0.08 -10.43 19.96
CA ALA A 601 0.34 -10.65 21.34
C ALA A 601 1.62 -11.47 21.42
N VAL A 602 2.60 -10.97 22.16
CA VAL A 602 3.93 -11.58 22.36
C VAL A 602 4.20 -11.66 23.85
N ARG A 603 4.71 -12.81 24.28
CA ARG A 603 5.21 -13.00 25.64
C ARG A 603 6.59 -12.35 25.76
N ASP A 604 6.71 -11.41 26.69
CA ASP A 604 7.89 -10.58 26.92
C ASP A 604 9.01 -11.34 27.68
N MET A 605 9.60 -12.35 27.02
CA MET A 605 10.64 -13.24 27.56
C MET A 605 11.59 -13.74 26.45
N PRO A 606 12.79 -14.27 26.77
CA PRO A 606 13.75 -14.73 25.77
C PRO A 606 13.21 -15.80 24.80
N ASN A 607 13.46 -15.63 23.49
CA ASN A 607 13.02 -16.55 22.42
C ASN A 607 13.51 -18.00 22.61
N LYS A 608 14.67 -18.24 23.26
CA LYS A 608 15.20 -19.59 23.54
C LYS A 608 14.34 -20.38 24.55
N VAL A 609 13.59 -19.70 25.41
CA VAL A 609 12.62 -20.29 26.34
C VAL A 609 11.27 -20.52 25.63
N GLN A 610 10.99 -19.71 24.61
CA GLN A 610 9.71 -19.69 23.89
C GLN A 610 9.44 -20.97 23.10
N ALA A 611 10.47 -21.56 22.47
CA ALA A 611 10.36 -22.83 21.76
C ALA A 611 10.04 -24.07 22.65
N GLN A 612 10.02 -23.91 23.99
CA GLN A 612 9.58 -24.94 24.95
C GLN A 612 8.29 -24.57 25.71
N LEU A 613 7.79 -23.33 25.60
CA LEU A 613 6.68 -22.77 26.41
C LEU A 613 5.70 -21.94 25.55
N ASP A 614 5.44 -22.35 24.32
CA ASP A 614 4.61 -21.66 23.31
C ASP A 614 3.11 -21.48 23.66
N ILE A 615 2.71 -21.68 24.91
CA ILE A 615 1.32 -21.48 25.35
C ILE A 615 1.22 -20.12 26.02
N LEU A 616 0.83 -19.10 25.24
CA LEU A 616 0.27 -17.88 25.83
C LEU A 616 -0.93 -18.29 26.70
N PRO A 617 -0.98 -17.89 27.98
CA PRO A 617 -2.18 -18.10 28.77
C PRO A 617 -3.34 -17.38 28.08
N ASP A 618 -4.51 -18.02 27.99
CA ASP A 618 -5.68 -17.38 27.40
C ASP A 618 -6.26 -16.37 28.38
N LEU A 619 -5.74 -15.14 28.35
CA LEU A 619 -6.18 -14.03 29.20
C LEU A 619 -7.47 -13.37 28.71
N THR A 620 -8.07 -13.87 27.62
CA THR A 620 -9.44 -13.47 27.25
C THR A 620 -10.47 -14.09 28.21
N ASN A 621 -10.09 -15.15 28.92
CA ASN A 621 -10.85 -15.74 30.01
C ASN A 621 -10.58 -15.00 31.34
N GLU A 622 -11.64 -14.61 32.04
CA GLU A 622 -11.57 -13.80 33.26
C GLU A 622 -10.77 -14.47 34.40
N GLU A 623 -10.96 -15.78 34.63
CA GLU A 623 -10.28 -16.51 35.71
C GLU A 623 -8.77 -16.59 35.45
N ASN A 624 -8.39 -16.84 34.20
CA ASN A 624 -6.98 -16.83 33.79
C ASN A 624 -6.35 -15.44 33.93
N ALA A 625 -7.07 -14.40 33.49
CA ALA A 625 -6.63 -13.00 33.63
C ALA A 625 -6.46 -12.61 35.10
N GLU A 626 -7.38 -13.00 35.96
CA GLU A 626 -7.29 -12.74 37.40
C GLU A 626 -6.06 -13.42 38.02
N LYS A 627 -5.85 -14.71 37.74
CA LYS A 627 -4.67 -15.43 38.20
C LYS A 627 -3.37 -14.79 37.68
N TRP A 628 -3.35 -14.36 36.42
CA TRP A 628 -2.20 -13.70 35.81
C TRP A 628 -1.87 -12.35 36.43
N ILE A 629 -2.88 -11.51 36.64
CA ILE A 629 -2.72 -10.15 37.17
C ILE A 629 -2.33 -10.20 38.66
N ARG A 630 -2.85 -11.17 39.41
CA ARG A 630 -2.52 -11.33 40.84
C ARG A 630 -1.18 -12.05 41.10
N THR A 631 -0.51 -12.53 40.05
CA THR A 631 0.81 -13.16 40.14
C THR A 631 1.87 -12.28 39.47
N THR A 632 3.14 -12.58 39.74
CA THR A 632 4.28 -11.84 39.20
C THR A 632 5.14 -12.78 38.32
N PRO A 633 4.68 -13.11 37.11
CA PRO A 633 5.41 -13.99 36.22
C PRO A 633 6.69 -13.33 35.73
N GLU A 634 7.69 -14.13 35.35
CA GLU A 634 8.94 -13.62 34.79
C GLU A 634 8.69 -12.84 33.49
N ALA A 635 9.36 -11.74 33.26
CA ALA A 635 9.28 -10.97 32.02
C ALA A 635 10.47 -10.01 31.93
N PHE A 636 10.88 -9.63 30.74
CA PHE A 636 11.88 -8.56 30.59
C PHE A 636 11.41 -7.27 31.28
N CYS A 637 10.13 -6.89 31.11
CA CYS A 637 9.56 -5.71 31.75
C CYS A 637 9.32 -5.83 33.26
N HIS A 638 9.58 -7.01 33.85
CA HIS A 638 9.61 -7.20 35.30
C HIS A 638 11.04 -7.02 35.80
N THR A 639 11.48 -5.77 35.93
CA THR A 639 12.81 -5.41 36.42
C THR A 639 12.73 -4.41 37.58
N SER A 640 13.68 -4.52 38.50
CA SER A 640 13.93 -3.56 39.59
C SER A 640 15.28 -2.85 39.43
N ASP A 641 15.98 -3.08 38.30
CA ASP A 641 17.25 -2.41 38.02
C ASP A 641 17.02 -0.93 37.76
N GLN A 642 17.42 -0.09 38.72
CA GLN A 642 17.28 1.36 38.64
C GLN A 642 18.01 1.97 37.43
N LYS A 643 19.11 1.36 36.97
CA LYS A 643 19.84 1.85 35.80
C LYS A 643 19.03 1.62 34.53
N VAL A 644 18.43 0.44 34.37
CA VAL A 644 17.54 0.13 33.24
C VAL A 644 16.31 1.03 33.27
N LEU A 645 15.65 1.13 34.43
CA LEU A 645 14.45 1.94 34.59
C LEU A 645 14.71 3.42 34.30
N ALA A 646 15.89 3.93 34.66
CA ALA A 646 16.28 5.30 34.36
C ALA A 646 16.46 5.59 32.86
N GLN A 647 16.59 4.59 31.99
CA GLN A 647 16.63 4.78 30.54
C GLN A 647 15.26 5.17 29.97
N VAL A 648 14.19 4.59 30.54
CA VAL A 648 12.81 4.69 30.03
C VAL A 648 11.94 5.66 30.85
N LEU A 649 12.15 5.73 32.17
CA LEU A 649 11.33 6.55 33.08
C LEU A 649 12.00 7.91 33.32
N ASN A 650 11.27 8.98 32.98
CA ASN A 650 11.64 10.37 33.28
C ASN A 650 11.71 10.63 34.80
N ASP A 651 12.39 11.69 35.24
CA ASP A 651 12.67 11.94 36.66
C ASP A 651 11.41 11.88 37.55
N TYR A 652 10.29 12.41 37.07
CA TYR A 652 8.99 12.35 37.78
C TYR A 652 8.35 10.96 37.82
N ASP A 653 8.63 10.10 36.84
CA ASP A 653 8.07 8.75 36.75
C ASP A 653 8.86 7.71 37.56
N GLN A 654 10.10 8.02 37.97
CA GLN A 654 10.99 7.10 38.70
C GLN A 654 10.53 6.79 40.13
N GLU A 655 9.63 7.61 40.69
CA GLU A 655 9.00 7.33 41.99
C GLU A 655 7.99 6.18 41.90
N THR A 656 7.51 5.84 40.69
CA THR A 656 6.57 4.74 40.46
C THR A 656 7.36 3.44 40.23
N THR A 657 7.31 2.52 41.20
CA THR A 657 8.03 1.23 41.13
C THR A 657 7.11 0.02 40.95
N ASP A 658 5.79 0.20 41.08
CA ASP A 658 4.80 -0.86 41.04
C ASP A 658 4.07 -0.97 39.69
N PHE A 659 4.50 -0.28 38.63
CA PHE A 659 3.83 -0.28 37.33
C PHE A 659 3.70 -1.67 36.68
N TYR A 660 4.59 -2.63 36.99
CA TYR A 660 4.47 -4.00 36.49
C TYR A 660 3.24 -4.71 37.09
N ARG A 661 2.95 -4.45 38.38
CA ARG A 661 1.78 -4.91 39.13
C ARG A 661 1.30 -3.83 40.10
N TRP A 662 0.45 -2.95 39.59
CA TRP A 662 0.03 -1.74 40.31
C TRP A 662 -1.25 -1.98 41.10
N LYS A 663 -1.50 -1.13 42.09
CA LYS A 663 -2.71 -1.21 42.91
C LYS A 663 -3.25 0.16 43.26
N VAL A 664 -4.56 0.35 43.07
CA VAL A 664 -5.27 1.55 43.50
C VAL A 664 -6.52 1.17 44.30
N THR A 665 -6.88 2.01 45.26
CA THR A 665 -8.04 1.78 46.12
C THR A 665 -8.93 3.02 46.10
N TYR A 666 -10.21 2.83 45.80
CA TYR A 666 -11.22 3.88 45.79
C TYR A 666 -12.27 3.65 46.88
N SER A 667 -12.69 4.73 47.53
CA SER A 667 -13.97 4.73 48.24
C SER A 667 -15.12 4.77 47.24
N GLN A 668 -16.29 4.31 47.67
CA GLN A 668 -17.53 4.38 46.88
C GLN A 668 -17.80 5.79 46.35
N ALA A 669 -17.63 6.81 47.20
CA ALA A 669 -17.86 8.20 46.84
C ALA A 669 -16.89 8.70 45.75
N LYS A 670 -15.60 8.36 45.84
CA LYS A 670 -14.61 8.80 44.85
C LYS A 670 -14.81 8.11 43.50
N LEU A 671 -15.04 6.80 43.49
CA LEU A 671 -15.27 6.05 42.25
C LEU A 671 -16.53 6.52 41.54
N LYS A 672 -17.63 6.71 42.29
CA LYS A 672 -18.86 7.31 41.77
C LYS A 672 -18.59 8.67 41.13
N SER A 673 -17.92 9.57 41.87
CA SER A 673 -17.62 10.92 41.38
C SER A 673 -16.83 10.90 40.07
N LEU A 674 -15.80 10.04 39.98
CA LEU A 674 -15.00 9.88 38.76
C LEU A 674 -15.86 9.45 37.57
N ILE A 675 -16.64 8.37 37.74
CA ILE A 675 -17.48 7.82 36.68
C ILE A 675 -18.51 8.85 36.22
N GLU A 676 -19.24 9.49 37.14
CA GLU A 676 -20.29 10.46 36.79
C GLU A 676 -19.69 11.71 36.13
N GLU A 677 -18.54 12.20 36.59
CA GLU A 677 -17.86 13.36 36.01
C GLU A 677 -17.36 13.08 34.59
N LYS A 678 -16.73 11.92 34.36
CA LYS A 678 -16.13 11.58 33.06
C LYS A 678 -17.18 11.18 32.03
N THR A 679 -18.22 10.45 32.45
CA THR A 679 -19.30 9.99 31.54
C THR A 679 -20.45 10.99 31.38
N LYS A 680 -20.54 12.00 32.25
CA LYS A 680 -21.67 12.95 32.34
C LYS A 680 -23.03 12.24 32.52
N LYS A 681 -23.06 11.13 33.26
CA LYS A 681 -24.25 10.32 33.53
C LYS A 681 -24.37 10.05 35.04
N THR A 682 -25.60 9.89 35.52
CA THR A 682 -25.88 9.55 36.93
C THR A 682 -26.02 8.04 37.09
N PHE A 683 -25.16 7.42 37.90
CA PHE A 683 -25.16 5.96 38.14
C PHE A 683 -25.78 5.57 39.47
N GLY A 684 -25.89 6.52 40.42
CA GLY A 684 -26.23 6.19 41.79
C GLY A 684 -25.04 5.54 42.51
N ASP A 685 -25.30 4.57 43.37
CA ASP A 685 -24.24 3.80 44.03
C ASP A 685 -23.66 2.79 43.06
N ILE A 686 -22.33 2.74 42.92
CA ILE A 686 -21.64 1.74 42.10
C ILE A 686 -21.72 0.39 42.82
N LEU A 687 -22.27 -0.60 42.14
CA LEU A 687 -22.48 -1.96 42.64
C LEU A 687 -21.44 -2.93 42.08
N ASP A 688 -21.05 -2.74 40.82
CA ASP A 688 -20.09 -3.62 40.17
C ASP A 688 -19.34 -2.98 38.99
N LEU A 689 -18.16 -3.53 38.71
CA LEU A 689 -17.36 -3.27 37.52
C LEU A 689 -17.03 -4.62 36.88
N ILE A 690 -17.68 -4.94 35.76
CA ILE A 690 -17.62 -6.27 35.15
C ILE A 690 -16.88 -6.17 33.82
N ALA A 691 -15.75 -6.87 33.69
CA ALA A 691 -15.07 -7.03 32.41
C ALA A 691 -15.92 -7.93 31.49
N LEU A 692 -16.45 -7.35 30.42
CA LEU A 692 -17.23 -8.09 29.42
C LEU A 692 -16.36 -8.70 28.34
N GLU A 693 -15.22 -8.06 28.05
CA GLU A 693 -14.28 -8.48 27.02
C GLU A 693 -12.85 -8.08 27.41
N ARG A 694 -11.92 -9.01 27.22
CA ARG A 694 -10.48 -8.79 27.40
C ARG A 694 -9.72 -9.17 26.13
N GLY A 695 -8.63 -8.45 25.90
CA GLY A 695 -7.62 -8.79 24.92
C GLY A 695 -6.65 -9.87 25.40
N LYS A 696 -5.67 -10.20 24.55
CA LYS A 696 -4.70 -11.27 24.78
C LYS A 696 -3.69 -10.96 25.88
N SER A 697 -3.51 -9.69 26.22
CA SER A 697 -2.70 -9.25 27.37
C SER A 697 -3.49 -9.16 28.68
N GLY A 698 -4.79 -9.48 28.66
CA GLY A 698 -5.70 -9.32 29.80
C GLY A 698 -6.23 -7.89 29.98
N ARG A 699 -5.90 -6.96 29.07
CA ARG A 699 -6.48 -5.61 29.04
C ARG A 699 -7.97 -5.68 28.74
N ILE A 700 -8.78 -4.99 29.55
CA ILE A 700 -10.22 -4.91 29.32
C ILE A 700 -10.47 -4.00 28.11
N SER A 701 -11.22 -4.49 27.13
CA SER A 701 -11.69 -3.72 25.98
C SER A 701 -13.16 -3.32 26.10
N ARG A 702 -13.95 -4.00 26.93
CA ARG A 702 -15.33 -3.62 27.26
C ARG A 702 -15.59 -3.82 28.74
N LEU A 703 -15.94 -2.74 29.43
CA LEU A 703 -16.22 -2.70 30.86
C LEU A 703 -17.67 -2.29 31.08
N LYS A 704 -18.43 -3.13 31.78
CA LYS A 704 -19.79 -2.82 32.23
C LYS A 704 -19.74 -2.24 33.64
N ILE A 705 -20.22 -1.01 33.76
CA ILE A 705 -20.40 -0.31 35.03
C ILE A 705 -21.84 -0.53 35.48
N VAL A 706 -22.01 -1.14 36.65
CA VAL A 706 -23.32 -1.41 37.25
C VAL A 706 -23.53 -0.46 38.42
N GLY A 707 -24.41 0.52 38.26
CA GLY A 707 -24.88 1.40 39.32
C GLY A 707 -26.30 1.07 39.76
N SER A 708 -26.72 1.60 40.91
CA SER A 708 -28.07 1.41 41.45
C SER A 708 -29.17 2.07 40.62
N LEU A 709 -28.82 3.05 39.77
CA LEU A 709 -29.75 3.74 38.88
C LEU A 709 -29.51 3.47 37.39
N LEU A 710 -28.26 3.20 37.00
CA LEU A 710 -27.87 3.00 35.60
C LEU A 710 -26.86 1.88 35.48
N THR A 711 -27.03 1.06 34.45
CA THR A 711 -26.00 0.14 33.97
C THR A 711 -25.55 0.60 32.60
N PHE A 712 -24.24 0.73 32.39
CA PHE A 712 -23.69 1.27 31.15
C PHE A 712 -22.37 0.61 30.80
N THR A 713 -22.13 0.35 29.53
CA THR A 713 -20.89 -0.23 29.03
C THR A 713 -20.01 0.85 28.40
N ILE A 714 -18.76 0.91 28.82
CA ILE A 714 -17.72 1.70 28.15
C ILE A 714 -16.71 0.74 27.52
N GLY A 715 -16.02 1.17 26.47
CA GLY A 715 -15.00 0.31 25.88
C GLY A 715 -13.92 1.03 25.10
N LYS A 716 -12.94 0.20 24.70
CA LYS A 716 -11.54 0.48 24.39
C LYS A 716 -10.72 0.87 25.60
N GLU A 717 -9.44 0.50 25.52
CA GLU A 717 -8.51 0.54 26.65
C GLU A 717 -8.37 1.93 27.29
N LEU A 718 -8.20 2.97 26.46
CA LEU A 718 -7.97 4.32 26.93
C LEU A 718 -9.20 4.94 27.60
N GLU A 719 -10.40 4.70 27.07
CA GLU A 719 -11.64 5.24 27.62
C GLU A 719 -11.92 4.67 29.01
N ILE A 720 -11.66 3.37 29.20
CA ILE A 720 -11.75 2.70 30.49
C ILE A 720 -10.79 3.35 31.50
N ARG A 721 -9.54 3.58 31.10
CA ARG A 721 -8.52 4.19 31.98
C ARG A 721 -8.87 5.61 32.39
N ARG A 722 -9.37 6.42 31.47
CA ARG A 722 -9.78 7.82 31.71
C ARG A 722 -11.05 7.92 32.54
N THR A 723 -11.97 6.98 32.42
CA THR A 723 -13.23 7.00 33.19
C THR A 723 -13.00 6.70 34.67
N LEU A 724 -11.98 5.90 34.99
CA LEU A 724 -11.72 5.41 36.34
C LEU A 724 -10.59 6.15 37.08
N SER A 725 -10.08 7.26 36.54
CA SER A 725 -8.98 8.04 37.15
C SER A 725 -9.12 9.53 36.83
N ASP A 726 -8.57 10.39 37.69
CA ASP A 726 -8.55 11.83 37.43
C ASP A 726 -7.77 12.17 36.14
N SER A 727 -6.66 11.46 35.91
CA SER A 727 -5.89 11.48 34.66
C SER A 727 -6.22 10.24 33.80
N HIS A 728 -5.59 9.12 34.11
CA HIS A 728 -5.80 7.80 33.49
C HIS A 728 -5.15 6.74 34.39
N LEU A 729 -5.74 5.54 34.47
CA LEU A 729 -5.07 4.38 35.08
C LEU A 729 -3.82 3.99 34.28
N TYR A 730 -2.87 3.28 34.91
CA TYR A 730 -1.67 2.81 34.20
C TYR A 730 -2.02 1.94 32.99
N SER A 731 -2.98 1.02 33.12
CA SER A 731 -3.52 0.21 32.01
C SER A 731 -4.99 -0.17 32.28
N SER A 732 -5.67 -0.79 31.31
CA SER A 732 -6.97 -1.45 31.57
C SER A 732 -6.85 -2.93 31.97
N ALA A 733 -5.63 -3.47 32.11
CA ALA A 733 -5.42 -4.84 32.58
C ALA A 733 -5.51 -4.87 34.11
N PHE A 734 -6.72 -4.92 34.65
CA PHE A 734 -6.95 -5.01 36.09
C PHE A 734 -8.07 -5.97 36.47
N VAL A 735 -8.10 -6.33 37.75
CA VAL A 735 -9.19 -7.03 38.43
C VAL A 735 -9.66 -6.20 39.63
N VAL A 736 -10.90 -6.44 40.05
CA VAL A 736 -11.61 -5.59 41.03
C VAL A 736 -12.02 -6.42 42.25
N ASP A 737 -11.53 -6.03 43.43
CA ASP A 737 -12.04 -6.54 44.70
C ASP A 737 -13.04 -5.54 45.30
N LYS A 738 -14.24 -6.03 45.64
CA LYS A 738 -15.28 -5.27 46.35
C LYS A 738 -15.16 -5.56 47.84
N LYS A 739 -15.04 -4.50 48.66
CA LYS A 739 -14.86 -4.62 50.11
C LYS A 739 -15.95 -3.87 50.88
N ASP A 740 -16.12 -4.31 52.13
CA ASP A 740 -17.02 -3.69 53.12
C ASP A 740 -18.44 -3.51 52.58
N VAL A 741 -19.04 -4.58 52.04
CA VAL A 741 -20.36 -4.51 51.40
C VAL A 741 -21.47 -4.33 52.44
N ILE A 742 -22.18 -3.20 52.40
CA ILE A 742 -23.30 -2.88 53.28
C ILE A 742 -24.57 -2.82 52.42
N ASN A 743 -25.59 -3.64 52.77
CA ASN A 743 -26.85 -3.72 52.02
C ASN A 743 -26.67 -3.96 50.50
N GLY A 744 -25.66 -4.75 50.11
CA GLY A 744 -25.33 -5.01 48.71
C GLY A 744 -24.53 -3.91 48.00
N ILE A 745 -24.17 -2.83 48.70
CA ILE A 745 -23.38 -1.70 48.18
C ILE A 745 -21.95 -1.79 48.71
N PRO A 746 -20.94 -2.05 47.86
CA PRO A 746 -19.54 -1.99 48.27
C PRO A 746 -19.15 -0.59 48.74
N GLN A 747 -18.44 -0.49 49.87
CA GLN A 747 -17.94 0.81 50.34
C GLN A 747 -16.54 1.12 49.81
N GLN A 748 -15.82 0.09 49.33
CA GLN A 748 -14.48 0.21 48.80
C GLN A 748 -14.26 -0.72 47.59
N PHE A 749 -13.54 -0.22 46.59
CA PHE A 749 -13.10 -0.95 45.40
C PHE A 749 -11.57 -0.94 45.35
N VAL A 750 -10.96 -2.12 45.24
CA VAL A 750 -9.51 -2.26 45.07
C VAL A 750 -9.23 -2.79 43.68
N LEU A 751 -8.57 -1.99 42.85
CA LEU A 751 -8.13 -2.38 41.52
C LEU A 751 -6.68 -2.85 41.62
N THR A 752 -6.44 -4.11 41.25
CA THR A 752 -5.09 -4.67 41.08
C THR A 752 -4.85 -4.86 39.59
N GLY A 753 -3.80 -4.25 39.03
CA GLY A 753 -3.57 -4.27 37.60
C GLY A 753 -2.14 -4.53 37.19
N ALA A 754 -1.91 -4.61 35.88
CA ALA A 754 -0.65 -5.01 35.27
C ALA A 754 -0.25 -4.09 34.11
N GLY A 755 1.03 -3.72 34.06
CA GLY A 755 1.61 -2.91 32.99
C GLY A 755 1.17 -1.45 32.97
N TRP A 756 1.78 -0.70 32.05
CA TRP A 756 1.59 0.74 31.86
C TRP A 756 1.54 1.09 30.37
N GLY A 757 0.39 1.60 29.94
CA GLY A 757 0.07 1.94 28.56
C GLY A 757 -0.75 0.85 27.87
N HIS A 758 -1.02 1.08 26.59
CA HIS A 758 -1.90 0.23 25.77
C HIS A 758 -1.35 -1.19 25.52
N GLY A 759 -0.05 -1.43 25.72
CA GLY A 759 0.56 -2.76 25.60
C GLY A 759 0.75 -3.30 24.19
N VAL A 760 0.14 -2.68 23.18
CA VAL A 760 0.34 -3.03 21.76
C VAL A 760 1.76 -2.70 21.28
N GLY A 761 2.38 -3.65 20.57
CA GLY A 761 3.70 -3.52 19.96
C GLY A 761 4.86 -3.60 20.96
N LEU A 762 5.86 -2.72 20.82
CA LEU A 762 7.09 -2.77 21.61
C LEU A 762 6.86 -2.34 23.07
N CYS A 763 7.37 -3.14 24.01
CA CYS A 763 7.44 -2.79 25.43
C CYS A 763 8.75 -2.06 25.71
N GLN A 764 8.72 -0.78 26.07
CA GLN A 764 9.93 0.04 26.24
C GLN A 764 10.86 -0.50 27.34
N ILE A 765 10.31 -0.85 28.51
CA ILE A 765 11.12 -1.42 29.61
C ILE A 765 11.68 -2.80 29.25
N GLY A 766 10.88 -3.63 28.56
CA GLY A 766 11.35 -4.93 28.09
C GLY A 766 12.49 -4.80 27.07
N ALA A 767 12.33 -3.91 26.09
CA ALA A 767 13.38 -3.57 25.13
C ALA A 767 14.64 -2.99 25.80
N ALA A 768 14.50 -2.20 26.86
CA ALA A 768 15.62 -1.67 27.62
C ALA A 768 16.41 -2.79 28.33
N VAL A 769 15.71 -3.75 28.96
CA VAL A 769 16.34 -4.94 29.54
C VAL A 769 17.04 -5.76 28.46
N MET A 770 16.38 -6.01 27.33
CA MET A 770 16.99 -6.74 26.20
C MET A 770 18.28 -6.04 25.71
N GLY A 771 18.28 -4.70 25.59
CA GLY A 771 19.47 -3.94 25.22
C GLY A 771 20.63 -4.11 26.21
N GLU A 772 20.34 -4.08 27.53
CA GLU A 772 21.35 -4.32 28.57
C GLU A 772 21.84 -5.77 28.64
N GLU A 773 21.00 -6.73 28.23
CA GLU A 773 21.36 -8.14 28.10
C GLU A 773 22.13 -8.44 26.80
N GLY A 774 22.34 -7.43 25.93
CA GLY A 774 23.17 -7.53 24.73
C GLY A 774 22.44 -7.94 23.46
N TYR A 775 21.10 -7.91 23.45
CA TYR A 775 20.33 -8.08 22.21
C TYR A 775 20.54 -6.88 21.28
N THR A 776 20.65 -7.16 19.98
CA THR A 776 20.72 -6.09 18.97
C THR A 776 19.35 -5.49 18.71
N TYR A 777 19.30 -4.27 18.18
CA TYR A 777 18.03 -3.57 17.91
C TYR A 777 17.11 -4.36 16.96
N ASP A 778 17.65 -5.05 15.97
CA ASP A 778 16.89 -5.91 15.06
C ASP A 778 16.33 -7.16 15.75
N GLU A 779 17.04 -7.72 16.74
CA GLU A 779 16.51 -8.81 17.58
C GLU A 779 15.38 -8.31 18.51
N ILE A 780 15.53 -7.10 19.08
CA ILE A 780 14.49 -6.44 19.88
C ILE A 780 13.23 -6.23 19.01
N LEU A 781 13.39 -5.68 17.81
CA LEU A 781 12.27 -5.43 16.90
C LEU A 781 11.61 -6.74 16.44
N ALA A 782 12.41 -7.76 16.09
CA ALA A 782 11.89 -9.07 15.67
C ALA A 782 11.14 -9.80 16.81
N HIS A 783 11.49 -9.52 18.07
CA HIS A 783 10.76 -10.05 19.22
C HIS A 783 9.34 -9.46 19.29
N TYR A 784 9.18 -8.13 19.22
CA TYR A 784 7.88 -7.47 19.41
C TYR A 784 7.03 -7.37 18.13
N TYR A 785 7.64 -7.20 16.96
CA TYR A 785 6.96 -7.08 15.66
C TYR A 785 7.28 -8.30 14.81
N ARG A 786 6.86 -9.47 15.28
CA ARG A 786 7.16 -10.72 14.59
C ARG A 786 6.60 -10.70 13.16
N ASP A 787 7.34 -11.31 12.23
CA ASP A 787 7.03 -11.37 10.79
C ASP A 787 7.15 -10.01 10.06
N ALA A 788 7.38 -8.89 10.76
CA ALA A 788 7.79 -7.65 10.13
C ALA A 788 9.27 -7.71 9.73
N MET A 789 9.60 -7.04 8.61
CA MET A 789 10.95 -6.98 8.07
C MET A 789 11.51 -5.57 8.20
N LEU A 790 12.77 -5.47 8.61
CA LEU A 790 13.49 -4.21 8.57
C LEU A 790 13.89 -3.88 7.13
N GLN A 791 13.51 -2.70 6.64
CA GLN A 791 13.82 -2.24 5.30
C GLN A 791 14.26 -0.78 5.31
N LYS A 792 15.25 -0.44 4.49
CA LYS A 792 15.71 0.95 4.29
C LYS A 792 14.99 1.58 3.10
N LEU A 793 14.35 2.72 3.31
CA LEU A 793 13.59 3.41 2.26
C LEU A 793 14.34 4.61 1.64
N TYR A 794 15.19 5.30 2.40
CA TYR A 794 15.95 6.47 1.95
C TYR A 794 17.34 6.55 2.60
N GLU A 795 18.21 7.41 2.04
CA GLU A 795 19.60 7.61 2.48
C GLU A 795 19.83 8.91 3.25
#